data_AF-A0A516HCZ3-F1
#
_entry.id   AF-A0A516HCZ3-F1
#
_cell.length_a   1.000
_cell.length_b   1.000
_cell.length_c   1.000
_cell.angle_alpha   90.00
_cell.angle_beta   90.00
_cell.angle_gamma   90.00
#
_symmetry.space_group_name_H-M   'P 1'
#
loop_
_entity.id
_entity.type
_entity.pdbx_description
1 polymer ?
#
loop_
_entity_poly.entity_id
_entity_poly.type
_entity_poly.pdbx_seq_one_letter_code
_entity_poly.pdbx_strand_id
1 'polypeptide(L)'
;MTINFRKVSLYLTKFFLLLSFFSGGIFAQVPKVELLEPSNSPNRPSQEYFVAVKGGVSLGSYESGLNWYLVEHINSQPNETLVSFSGASAGSINSVLSAIKICSNINEELHSNLLRSSWNIDISNLNRRNNEGSLFNRESIFLKVVEDLSKYILDPSEFDISRSQLSRQYPDDLAVNPDSDEGDGDCSIITTMSVTLMYPYQEKIKNSDQTTGYQRFVIPVKVITVNGKIAFKNVYLNQFEAALPELLPDYFISLPETPSGFINPDIVFEALKASSSFPVAFAPVELPFCISKKLDNQTCTSDYATTSLFSDGGLFDNAPIGVSVDIHEMYLGQKQSADIKPPLVAQRRIIFIHPDNLRNEHPMTEEAFSMSSTGNIQQPDRVGLWDYLLYLGNSFDTATSANYRKTLEKIHGDEDKYHFRISSRYHNLLADFHAHFGAFYSAHFRVHDYLTGVYDGAYMMSAYACENLSGDNNQACIQQQMIDRVKTLTKDKHHNVSRDELTTDELKDLDNQIYELDFLKYLYNTEFQASMPLTNDYYQNTYIALSQAFYTFSGRDSEPLTFNNYMNNLKGLATKQFKSKSLQEELFIDYPRWAAEHFKVSYDNLIAMQEQASDCYNCEFRIENKTLLTILRISEPIKDSWIDYSKTGTWPLNNGLWDCCSGTLRFGFGALEKSLLLSAVGRIDSPFEKITFDGALTFNYLEADFEHDDYFSVAVGGSYHTGSLFVPVVSTGYEYSFPGRSVYKDPLNALYVSTGLINELITMRAVVRLDEIEDFGEIQTRDKVQIQAQFDLMQLIEMIF
;
A
#
# COMPACT_ATOMS: atom_id res chain seq x y z
N MET A 1 24.56 67.88 1.72
CA MET A 1 23.41 67.39 0.93
C MET A 1 22.19 67.37 1.85
N THR A 2 21.44 68.46 1.91
CA THR A 2 20.31 68.64 2.83
C THR A 2 19.02 68.19 2.15
N ILE A 3 18.51 67.03 2.56
CA ILE A 3 17.25 66.48 2.06
C ILE A 3 16.10 67.31 2.63
N ASN A 4 15.32 67.90 1.73
CA ASN A 4 14.23 68.81 2.07
C ASN A 4 12.99 68.00 2.48
N PHE A 5 12.85 67.74 3.78
CA PHE A 5 11.77 66.96 4.40
C PHE A 5 10.34 67.42 4.02
N ARG A 6 10.16 68.68 3.61
CA ARG A 6 8.85 69.17 3.15
C ARG A 6 8.39 68.54 1.84
N LYS A 7 9.30 68.13 0.94
CA LYS A 7 8.91 67.44 -0.29
C LYS A 7 8.49 66.01 -0.01
N VAL A 8 9.17 65.31 0.90
CA VAL A 8 8.85 63.91 1.27
C VAL A 8 7.48 63.81 1.93
N SER A 9 7.14 64.75 2.82
CA SER A 9 5.81 64.81 3.44
C SER A 9 4.70 65.02 2.40
N LEU A 10 4.90 65.91 1.41
CA LEU A 10 3.89 66.16 0.39
C LEU A 10 3.64 64.95 -0.54
N TYR A 11 4.69 64.16 -0.81
CA TYR A 11 4.55 62.93 -1.60
C TYR A 11 3.91 61.80 -0.80
N LEU A 12 4.21 61.64 0.49
CA LEU A 12 3.53 60.67 1.35
C LEU A 12 2.04 60.98 1.51
N THR A 13 1.65 62.25 1.67
CA THR A 13 0.23 62.62 1.78
C THR A 13 -0.51 62.40 0.46
N LYS A 14 0.13 62.67 -0.69
CA LYS A 14 -0.46 62.34 -2.01
C LYS A 14 -0.55 60.84 -2.26
N PHE A 15 0.41 60.05 -1.76
CA PHE A 15 0.38 58.59 -1.86
C PHE A 15 -0.75 57.99 -1.01
N PHE A 16 -0.96 58.48 0.21
CA PHE A 16 -2.08 58.07 1.07
C PHE A 16 -3.46 58.52 0.53
N LEU A 17 -3.53 59.70 -0.11
CA LEU A 17 -4.75 60.15 -0.79
C LEU A 17 -5.05 59.34 -2.06
N LEU A 18 -4.04 58.87 -2.80
CA LEU A 18 -4.28 57.97 -3.94
C LEU A 18 -4.76 56.59 -3.50
N LEU A 19 -4.23 56.06 -2.39
CA LEU A 19 -4.64 54.76 -1.84
C LEU A 19 -6.06 54.76 -1.27
N SER A 20 -6.56 55.91 -0.80
CA SER A 20 -7.93 56.04 -0.29
C SER A 20 -9.00 56.21 -1.39
N PHE A 21 -8.61 56.51 -2.64
CA PHE A 21 -9.53 56.49 -3.79
C PHE A 21 -9.67 55.10 -4.44
N PHE A 22 -8.75 54.17 -4.17
CA PHE A 22 -8.82 52.80 -4.71
C PHE A 22 -9.50 51.79 -3.76
N SER A 23 -9.80 52.15 -2.52
CA SER A 23 -10.56 51.30 -1.58
C SER A 23 -12.08 51.48 -1.68
N GLY A 24 -12.56 52.39 -2.52
CA GLY A 24 -13.98 52.65 -2.76
C GLY A 24 -14.54 51.91 -3.98
N GLY A 25 -14.95 50.67 -3.79
CA GLY A 25 -16.06 50.08 -4.56
C GLY A 25 -15.74 49.49 -5.94
N ILE A 26 -15.24 48.25 -5.95
CA ILE A 26 -15.74 47.21 -6.87
C ILE A 26 -15.96 45.94 -6.03
N PHE A 27 -16.92 45.99 -5.10
CA PHE A 27 -17.65 44.75 -4.82
C PHE A 27 -18.58 44.58 -6.02
N ALA A 28 -18.08 43.90 -7.06
CA ALA A 28 -18.98 43.32 -8.05
C ALA A 28 -19.97 42.50 -7.23
N GLN A 29 -21.24 42.92 -7.21
CA GLN A 29 -22.30 42.07 -6.70
C GLN A 29 -22.18 40.79 -7.51
N VAL A 30 -21.65 39.73 -6.90
CA VAL A 30 -21.72 38.39 -7.46
C VAL A 30 -23.20 38.23 -7.79
N PRO A 31 -23.56 38.06 -9.08
CA PRO A 31 -24.95 37.92 -9.46
C PRO A 31 -25.50 36.83 -8.55
N LYS A 32 -26.55 37.18 -7.81
CA LYS A 32 -27.24 36.25 -6.93
C LYS A 32 -27.79 35.20 -7.88
N VAL A 33 -27.01 34.14 -8.11
CA VAL A 33 -27.46 32.95 -8.82
C VAL A 33 -28.66 32.54 -8.00
N GLU A 34 -29.85 32.70 -8.57
CA GLU A 34 -31.04 32.08 -8.03
C GLU A 34 -30.71 30.59 -8.01
N LEU A 35 -30.25 30.14 -6.84
CA LEU A 35 -30.14 28.75 -6.48
C LEU A 35 -31.53 28.21 -6.79
N LEU A 36 -31.61 27.49 -7.91
CA LEU A 36 -32.65 26.52 -8.11
C LEU A 36 -32.55 25.65 -6.85
N GLU A 37 -33.41 25.92 -5.86
CA GLU A 37 -33.69 24.95 -4.82
C GLU A 37 -33.87 23.64 -5.58
N PRO A 38 -33.13 22.57 -5.22
CA PRO A 38 -33.19 21.32 -5.95
C PRO A 38 -34.66 20.97 -6.00
N SER A 39 -35.28 21.22 -7.16
CA SER A 39 -36.71 21.05 -7.26
C SER A 39 -36.87 19.57 -6.98
N ASN A 40 -37.63 19.22 -5.94
CA ASN A 40 -38.18 17.89 -5.76
C ASN A 40 -39.15 17.65 -6.93
N SER A 41 -38.62 17.70 -8.14
CA SER A 41 -39.28 17.33 -9.36
C SER A 41 -39.45 15.84 -9.21
N PRO A 42 -40.69 15.36 -9.08
CA PRO A 42 -40.98 13.93 -8.88
C PRO A 42 -40.57 13.05 -10.08
N ASN A 43 -39.80 13.59 -11.04
CA ASN A 43 -39.42 12.95 -12.29
C ASN A 43 -37.90 12.73 -12.45
N ARG A 44 -37.07 12.90 -11.39
CA ARG A 44 -35.65 12.52 -11.52
C ARG A 44 -35.57 10.98 -11.62
N PRO A 45 -34.93 10.42 -12.66
CA PRO A 45 -34.78 8.97 -12.77
C PRO A 45 -34.04 8.45 -11.52
N SER A 46 -34.39 7.24 -11.07
CA SER A 46 -33.65 6.60 -9.99
C SER A 46 -32.20 6.41 -10.42
N GLN A 47 -31.27 6.46 -9.46
CA GLN A 47 -29.85 6.29 -9.71
C GLN A 47 -29.36 5.01 -9.04
N GLU A 48 -28.63 4.19 -9.80
CA GLU A 48 -28.04 2.94 -9.32
C GLU A 48 -26.51 3.09 -9.35
N TYR A 49 -25.84 2.85 -8.23
CA TYR A 49 -24.40 3.04 -8.08
C TYR A 49 -23.65 1.69 -8.05
N PHE A 50 -22.55 1.64 -8.79
CA PHE A 50 -21.59 0.52 -8.82
C PHE A 50 -20.22 1.08 -8.47
N VAL A 51 -19.69 0.73 -7.31
CA VAL A 51 -18.50 1.38 -6.76
C VAL A 51 -17.32 0.42 -6.83
N ALA A 52 -16.25 0.80 -7.51
CA ALA A 52 -14.96 0.13 -7.44
C ALA A 52 -14.05 0.89 -6.46
N VAL A 53 -13.33 0.17 -5.61
CA VAL A 53 -12.39 0.71 -4.62
C VAL A 53 -11.02 0.12 -4.92
N LYS A 54 -10.03 0.99 -5.19
CA LYS A 54 -8.65 0.56 -5.39
C LYS A 54 -8.12 -0.13 -4.12
N GLY A 55 -7.12 -0.98 -4.25
CA GLY A 55 -6.33 -1.43 -3.10
C GLY A 55 -5.21 -0.46 -2.75
N GLY A 56 -4.83 -0.43 -1.46
CA GLY A 56 -3.86 0.55 -1.01
C GLY A 56 -3.38 0.47 0.44
N VAL A 57 -3.15 -0.71 1.02
CA VAL A 57 -2.57 -0.86 2.38
C VAL A 57 -3.19 0.12 3.41
N SER A 58 -2.49 1.16 3.87
CA SER A 58 -3.00 2.13 4.85
C SER A 58 -3.83 3.28 4.25
N LEU A 59 -3.85 3.43 2.91
CA LEU A 59 -4.82 4.27 2.19
C LEU A 59 -6.26 3.87 2.48
N GLY A 60 -6.47 2.65 2.98
CA GLY A 60 -7.75 2.19 3.48
C GLY A 60 -8.43 3.16 4.45
N SER A 61 -7.67 3.91 5.25
CA SER A 61 -8.23 4.96 6.12
C SER A 61 -8.90 6.08 5.32
N TYR A 62 -8.26 6.57 4.26
CA TYR A 62 -8.85 7.55 3.34
C TYR A 62 -10.05 6.99 2.59
N GLU A 63 -9.91 5.80 2.02
CA GLU A 63 -10.99 5.12 1.30
C GLU A 63 -12.22 4.92 2.20
N SER A 64 -12.01 4.63 3.49
CA SER A 64 -13.10 4.46 4.47
C SER A 64 -13.86 5.77 4.72
N GLY A 65 -13.18 6.92 4.74
CA GLY A 65 -13.82 8.23 4.86
C GLY A 65 -14.67 8.59 3.64
N LEU A 66 -14.12 8.32 2.45
CA LEU A 66 -14.83 8.59 1.20
C LEU A 66 -16.05 7.67 1.05
N ASN A 67 -15.88 6.37 1.34
CA ASN A 67 -16.98 5.41 1.34
C ASN A 67 -18.05 5.76 2.36
N TRP A 68 -17.69 6.15 3.58
CA TRP A 68 -18.64 6.57 4.60
C TRP A 68 -19.51 7.71 4.07
N TYR A 69 -18.90 8.76 3.52
CA TYR A 69 -19.65 9.89 2.99
C TYR A 69 -20.56 9.50 1.81
N LEU A 70 -20.05 8.66 0.90
CA LEU A 70 -20.83 8.16 -0.24
C LEU A 70 -22.08 7.39 0.21
N VAL A 71 -21.90 6.48 1.17
CA VAL A 71 -22.99 5.70 1.77
C VAL A 71 -24.02 6.60 2.44
N GLU A 72 -23.59 7.53 3.30
CA GLU A 72 -24.49 8.47 3.98
C GLU A 72 -25.26 9.34 2.97
N HIS A 73 -24.58 9.78 1.90
CA HIS A 73 -25.23 10.58 0.87
C HIS A 73 -26.28 9.78 0.11
N ILE A 74 -25.94 8.60 -0.42
CA ILE A 74 -26.89 7.76 -1.18
C ILE A 74 -28.08 7.37 -0.30
N ASN A 75 -27.85 6.95 0.95
CA ASN A 75 -28.92 6.55 1.87
C ASN A 75 -29.85 7.71 2.26
N SER A 76 -29.36 8.96 2.16
CA SER A 76 -30.18 10.16 2.36
C SER A 76 -31.10 10.51 1.17
N GLN A 77 -30.88 9.90 0.01
CA GLN A 77 -31.61 10.19 -1.22
C GLN A 77 -32.56 9.03 -1.57
N PRO A 78 -33.90 9.24 -1.54
CA PRO A 78 -34.86 8.14 -1.74
C PRO A 78 -34.85 7.54 -3.14
N ASN A 79 -34.30 8.26 -4.13
CA ASN A 79 -34.22 7.81 -5.52
C ASN A 79 -32.83 7.27 -5.88
N GLU A 80 -31.93 7.12 -4.91
CA GLU A 80 -30.57 6.62 -5.14
C GLU A 80 -30.40 5.29 -4.44
N THR A 81 -29.78 4.34 -5.13
CA THR A 81 -29.57 2.98 -4.62
C THR A 81 -28.15 2.56 -4.92
N LEU A 82 -27.48 1.99 -3.93
CA LEU A 82 -26.20 1.36 -4.13
C LEU A 82 -26.42 -0.11 -4.46
N VAL A 83 -25.81 -0.59 -5.54
CA VAL A 83 -26.03 -1.96 -6.03
C VAL A 83 -24.84 -2.84 -5.69
N SER A 84 -23.62 -2.35 -5.93
CA SER A 84 -22.42 -3.14 -5.66
C SER A 84 -21.21 -2.33 -5.24
N PHE A 85 -20.32 -3.01 -4.51
CA PHE A 85 -18.94 -2.64 -4.29
C PHE A 85 -17.99 -3.68 -4.86
N SER A 86 -16.90 -3.23 -5.47
CA SER A 86 -15.79 -4.08 -5.90
C SER A 86 -14.49 -3.57 -5.31
N GLY A 87 -13.78 -4.42 -4.56
CA GLY A 87 -12.56 -4.04 -3.89
C GLY A 87 -11.39 -4.98 -4.15
N ALA A 88 -10.19 -4.45 -3.96
CA ALA A 88 -8.94 -5.21 -3.84
C ALA A 88 -8.20 -4.73 -2.58
N SER A 89 -7.48 -5.62 -1.89
CA SER A 89 -6.71 -5.26 -0.68
C SER A 89 -7.55 -4.50 0.36
N ALA A 90 -7.08 -3.34 0.83
CA ALA A 90 -7.83 -2.41 1.69
C ALA A 90 -9.21 -2.02 1.13
N GLY A 91 -9.32 -1.90 -0.19
CA GLY A 91 -10.58 -1.61 -0.88
C GLY A 91 -11.62 -2.72 -0.71
N SER A 92 -11.22 -3.99 -0.59
CA SER A 92 -12.13 -5.11 -0.29
C SER A 92 -12.72 -5.01 1.11
N ILE A 93 -11.89 -4.65 2.09
CA ILE A 93 -12.32 -4.41 3.47
C ILE A 93 -13.36 -3.28 3.48
N ASN A 94 -13.03 -2.14 2.88
CA ASN A 94 -13.93 -0.99 2.80
C ASN A 94 -15.22 -1.29 2.02
N SER A 95 -15.16 -2.12 0.97
CA SER A 95 -16.32 -2.57 0.20
C SER A 95 -17.30 -3.36 1.06
N VAL A 96 -16.82 -4.34 1.83
CA VAL A 96 -17.68 -5.15 2.71
C VAL A 96 -18.20 -4.34 3.89
N LEU A 97 -17.37 -3.52 4.53
CA LEU A 97 -17.81 -2.64 5.63
C LEU A 97 -18.91 -1.67 5.19
N SER A 98 -18.80 -1.13 3.98
CA SER A 98 -19.82 -0.23 3.41
C SER A 98 -21.13 -0.95 3.14
N ALA A 99 -21.08 -2.16 2.56
CA ALA A 99 -22.25 -2.99 2.34
C ALA A 99 -22.94 -3.37 3.65
N ILE A 100 -22.17 -3.74 4.68
CA ILE A 100 -22.69 -4.03 6.01
C ILE A 100 -23.36 -2.79 6.60
N LYS A 101 -22.70 -1.63 6.57
CA LYS A 101 -23.26 -0.37 7.09
C LYS A 101 -24.62 -0.06 6.48
N ILE A 102 -24.77 -0.21 5.17
CA ILE A 102 -26.06 0.00 4.48
C ILE A 102 -27.09 -1.03 4.96
N CYS A 103 -26.76 -2.31 4.92
CA CYS A 103 -27.73 -3.36 5.19
C CYS A 103 -28.15 -3.48 6.66
N SER A 104 -27.30 -3.02 7.57
CA SER A 104 -27.61 -2.96 9.00
C SER A 104 -28.33 -1.67 9.41
N ASN A 105 -28.47 -0.71 8.49
CA ASN A 105 -29.08 0.60 8.72
C ASN A 105 -28.55 1.29 10.00
N ILE A 106 -27.24 1.17 10.26
CA ILE A 106 -26.63 1.77 11.45
C ILE A 106 -26.49 3.27 11.20
N ASN A 107 -27.26 4.05 11.97
CA ASN A 107 -27.11 5.49 12.02
C ASN A 107 -25.89 5.83 12.90
N GLU A 108 -24.80 6.24 12.26
CA GLU A 108 -23.52 6.51 12.91
C GLU A 108 -23.09 7.95 12.66
N GLU A 109 -22.28 8.49 13.55
CA GLU A 109 -21.76 9.84 13.41
C GLU A 109 -20.41 9.85 12.70
N LEU A 110 -20.04 11.00 12.14
CA LEU A 110 -18.74 11.23 11.50
C LEU A 110 -17.57 10.79 12.41
N HIS A 111 -17.70 11.04 13.70
CA HIS A 111 -16.63 10.79 14.67
C HIS A 111 -16.59 9.37 15.21
N SER A 112 -17.69 8.62 15.08
CA SER A 112 -17.86 7.28 15.64
C SER A 112 -18.71 6.45 14.70
N ASN A 113 -18.05 5.81 13.73
CA ASN A 113 -18.67 4.93 12.75
C ASN A 113 -17.77 3.72 12.47
N LEU A 114 -18.42 2.65 12.00
CA LEU A 114 -17.80 1.36 11.68
C LEU A 114 -16.63 1.49 10.71
N LEU A 115 -16.77 2.31 9.66
CA LEU A 115 -15.71 2.47 8.66
C LEU A 115 -14.46 3.08 9.28
N ARG A 116 -14.61 4.12 10.11
CA ARG A 116 -13.50 4.73 10.84
C ARG A 116 -12.89 3.79 11.88
N SER A 117 -13.70 3.15 12.71
CA SER A 117 -13.21 2.30 13.82
C SER A 117 -12.45 1.08 13.32
N SER A 118 -12.88 0.51 12.20
CA SER A 118 -12.25 -0.65 11.57
C SER A 118 -10.82 -0.38 11.12
N TRP A 119 -10.45 0.89 10.88
CA TRP A 119 -9.09 1.29 10.56
C TRP A 119 -8.29 1.74 11.78
N ASN A 120 -8.84 1.70 13.00
CA ASN A 120 -8.09 2.10 14.20
C ASN A 120 -7.07 1.03 14.66
N ILE A 121 -6.17 0.65 13.75
CA ILE A 121 -5.07 -0.28 13.98
C ILE A 121 -3.77 0.51 13.86
N ASP A 122 -2.96 0.45 14.92
CA ASP A 122 -1.60 0.94 14.89
C ASP A 122 -0.62 -0.15 14.43
N ILE A 123 0.60 0.30 14.12
CA ILE A 123 1.68 -0.58 13.69
C ILE A 123 2.10 -1.59 14.76
N SER A 124 1.83 -1.33 16.04
CA SER A 124 2.16 -2.24 17.14
C SER A 124 1.22 -3.44 17.18
N ASN A 125 -0.05 -3.22 16.84
CA ASN A 125 -1.05 -4.27 16.64
C ASN A 125 -0.68 -5.14 15.44
N LEU A 126 -0.01 -4.55 14.44
CA LEU A 126 0.54 -5.27 13.31
C LEU A 126 1.82 -6.04 13.63
N ASN A 127 2.57 -5.71 14.69
CA ASN A 127 3.88 -6.32 14.98
C ASN A 127 3.83 -7.43 16.06
N ARG A 128 2.66 -7.97 16.39
CA ARG A 128 2.61 -9.13 17.30
C ARG A 128 3.21 -10.34 16.57
N ARG A 129 4.37 -10.83 17.01
CA ARG A 129 5.04 -11.99 16.39
C ARG A 129 4.11 -13.20 16.33
N ASN A 130 3.93 -13.71 15.12
CA ASN A 130 3.33 -15.02 14.87
C ASN A 130 4.41 -15.90 14.25
N ASN A 131 4.33 -17.21 14.46
CA ASN A 131 5.22 -18.18 13.81
C ASN A 131 4.91 -18.38 12.31
N GLU A 132 4.23 -17.42 11.66
CA GLU A 132 3.63 -17.56 10.32
C GLU A 132 4.52 -17.02 9.18
N GLY A 133 5.76 -16.60 9.47
CA GLY A 133 6.68 -16.11 8.43
C GLY A 133 6.23 -14.78 7.78
N SER A 134 5.48 -13.95 8.52
CA SER A 134 4.87 -12.69 8.06
C SER A 134 5.46 -11.48 8.75
N LEU A 135 5.76 -10.41 7.99
CA LEU A 135 6.29 -9.14 8.49
C LEU A 135 5.40 -8.53 9.58
N PHE A 136 4.09 -8.65 9.38
CA PHE A 136 3.06 -8.16 10.27
C PHE A 136 2.00 -9.24 10.55
N ASN A 137 1.53 -9.31 11.79
CA ASN A 137 0.32 -10.00 12.17
C ASN A 137 -0.91 -9.13 11.89
N ARG A 138 -1.73 -9.59 10.97
CA ARG A 138 -3.02 -8.98 10.59
C ARG A 138 -4.20 -9.41 11.47
N GLU A 139 -4.03 -10.41 12.32
CA GLU A 139 -5.10 -10.97 13.16
C GLU A 139 -5.72 -9.87 14.01
N SER A 140 -4.95 -8.87 14.46
CA SER A 140 -5.48 -7.70 15.15
C SER A 140 -6.45 -6.85 14.30
N ILE A 141 -6.16 -6.64 13.01
CA ILE A 141 -7.08 -5.94 12.07
C ILE A 141 -8.39 -6.69 11.99
N PHE A 142 -8.31 -7.99 11.70
CA PHE A 142 -9.49 -8.79 11.45
C PHE A 142 -10.25 -9.11 12.72
N LEU A 143 -9.59 -9.31 13.86
CA LEU A 143 -10.25 -9.43 15.16
C LEU A 143 -11.02 -8.17 15.48
N LYS A 144 -10.48 -6.98 15.19
CA LYS A 144 -11.19 -5.73 15.44
C LYS A 144 -12.41 -5.59 14.53
N VAL A 145 -12.25 -5.90 13.24
CA VAL A 145 -13.36 -5.94 12.28
C VAL A 145 -14.42 -6.95 12.71
N VAL A 146 -14.03 -8.18 13.06
CA VAL A 146 -14.94 -9.23 13.55
C VAL A 146 -15.65 -8.80 14.84
N GLU A 147 -14.93 -8.21 15.80
CA GLU A 147 -15.49 -7.69 17.04
C GLU A 147 -16.56 -6.62 16.75
N ASP A 148 -16.22 -5.61 15.96
CA ASP A 148 -17.11 -4.50 15.61
C ASP A 148 -18.35 -4.99 14.82
N LEU A 149 -18.20 -6.06 14.02
CA LEU A 149 -19.24 -6.64 13.19
C LEU A 149 -20.07 -7.74 13.87
N SER A 150 -19.56 -8.39 14.91
CA SER A 150 -20.18 -9.56 15.55
C SER A 150 -21.62 -9.32 16.00
N LYS A 151 -21.92 -8.09 16.45
CA LYS A 151 -23.27 -7.66 16.86
C LYS A 151 -24.27 -7.54 15.69
N TYR A 152 -23.78 -7.42 14.47
CA TYR A 152 -24.60 -7.23 13.28
C TYR A 152 -24.74 -8.50 12.45
N ILE A 153 -23.83 -9.47 12.62
CA ILE A 153 -23.77 -10.67 11.79
C ILE A 153 -24.64 -11.78 12.36
N LEU A 154 -25.30 -12.53 11.48
CA LEU A 154 -26.07 -13.72 11.82
C LEU A 154 -25.11 -14.82 12.31
N ASP A 155 -25.32 -15.28 13.54
CA ASP A 155 -24.49 -16.31 14.16
C ASP A 155 -24.63 -17.63 13.37
N PRO A 156 -23.52 -18.34 13.09
CA PRO A 156 -23.55 -19.61 12.39
C PRO A 156 -24.54 -20.64 12.98
N SER A 157 -24.71 -20.66 14.29
CA SER A 157 -25.64 -21.55 15.00
C SER A 157 -27.11 -21.21 14.76
N GLU A 158 -27.43 -19.97 14.37
CA GLU A 158 -28.79 -19.53 14.06
C GLU A 158 -29.22 -19.96 12.65
N PHE A 159 -28.29 -20.32 11.75
CA PHE A 159 -28.60 -20.78 10.39
C PHE A 159 -29.48 -22.06 10.38
N ASP A 160 -29.25 -22.99 11.31
CA ASP A 160 -29.97 -24.27 11.36
C ASP A 160 -31.42 -24.13 11.84
N ILE A 161 -31.67 -23.20 12.76
CA ILE A 161 -33.01 -22.92 13.29
C ILE A 161 -33.85 -22.22 12.21
N SER A 162 -33.20 -21.34 11.45
CA SER A 162 -33.82 -20.49 10.46
C SER A 162 -34.39 -21.28 9.29
N ARG A 163 -33.85 -22.46 8.92
CA ARG A 163 -34.36 -23.24 7.77
C ARG A 163 -35.83 -23.64 7.89
N SER A 164 -36.32 -23.95 9.09
CA SER A 164 -37.72 -24.35 9.31
C SER A 164 -38.72 -23.18 9.30
N GLN A 165 -38.23 -21.97 9.58
CA GLN A 165 -39.01 -20.73 9.58
C GLN A 165 -38.90 -20.01 8.23
N LEU A 166 -37.70 -19.92 7.66
CA LEU A 166 -37.41 -19.35 6.34
C LEU A 166 -38.02 -20.16 5.20
N SER A 167 -38.00 -21.51 5.23
CA SER A 167 -38.65 -22.30 4.17
C SER A 167 -40.18 -22.13 4.12
N ARG A 168 -40.80 -21.63 5.20
CA ARG A 168 -42.21 -21.22 5.19
C ARG A 168 -42.43 -19.79 4.71
N GLN A 169 -41.39 -18.95 4.77
CA GLN A 169 -41.44 -17.53 4.43
C GLN A 169 -40.91 -17.25 3.01
N TYR A 170 -40.01 -18.10 2.51
CA TYR A 170 -39.36 -18.00 1.20
C TYR A 170 -39.27 -19.40 0.57
N PRO A 171 -40.30 -19.87 -0.16
CA PRO A 171 -40.25 -21.14 -0.87
C PRO A 171 -39.21 -21.11 -2.00
N ASP A 172 -38.39 -22.16 -2.08
CA ASP A 172 -37.16 -22.32 -2.89
C ASP A 172 -37.29 -22.21 -4.42
N ASP A 173 -38.46 -21.90 -5.00
CA ASP A 173 -38.71 -22.10 -6.44
C ASP A 173 -38.89 -20.85 -7.31
N LEU A 174 -38.72 -19.63 -6.79
CA LEU A 174 -38.77 -18.44 -7.66
C LEU A 174 -37.72 -17.41 -7.27
N ALA A 175 -36.92 -17.04 -8.29
CA ALA A 175 -36.13 -15.82 -8.30
C ALA A 175 -36.94 -14.68 -7.68
N VAL A 176 -36.39 -14.09 -6.63
CA VAL A 176 -36.95 -12.94 -5.91
C VAL A 176 -37.29 -11.87 -6.96
N ASN A 177 -38.59 -11.71 -7.19
CA ASN A 177 -39.12 -10.60 -7.95
C ASN A 177 -38.99 -9.37 -7.04
N PRO A 178 -38.15 -8.37 -7.36
CA PRO A 178 -37.88 -7.24 -6.45
C PRO A 178 -39.07 -6.29 -6.22
N ASP A 179 -40.21 -6.54 -6.89
CA ASP A 179 -41.34 -5.62 -6.95
C ASP A 179 -42.50 -5.97 -5.98
N SER A 180 -42.30 -6.83 -4.97
CA SER A 180 -43.33 -6.99 -3.92
C SER A 180 -43.26 -5.83 -2.92
N ASP A 181 -43.94 -4.76 -3.29
CA ASP A 181 -44.03 -3.43 -2.69
C ASP A 181 -44.62 -3.34 -1.25
N GLU A 182 -44.69 -4.44 -0.48
CA GLU A 182 -45.30 -4.41 0.86
C GLU A 182 -44.60 -5.37 1.84
N GLY A 183 -43.55 -4.87 2.50
CA GLY A 183 -43.08 -5.40 3.80
C GLY A 183 -41.57 -5.54 3.92
N ASP A 184 -40.93 -4.56 4.57
CA ASP A 184 -39.57 -4.64 5.14
C ASP A 184 -38.51 -5.17 4.16
N GLY A 185 -38.16 -4.36 3.16
CA GLY A 185 -37.24 -4.74 2.09
C GLY A 185 -35.87 -5.15 2.64
N ASP A 186 -35.58 -6.44 2.59
CA ASP A 186 -34.27 -7.01 2.91
C ASP A 186 -33.20 -6.32 2.04
N CYS A 187 -32.28 -5.57 2.66
CA CYS A 187 -31.15 -4.98 1.96
C CYS A 187 -30.34 -6.08 1.25
N SER A 188 -29.85 -5.78 0.03
CA SER A 188 -29.01 -6.68 -0.75
C SER A 188 -27.97 -5.91 -1.54
N ILE A 189 -26.70 -6.01 -1.14
CA ILE A 189 -25.56 -5.37 -1.81
C ILE A 189 -24.59 -6.44 -2.29
N ILE A 190 -24.15 -6.37 -3.55
CA ILE A 190 -23.09 -7.25 -4.07
C ILE A 190 -21.74 -6.66 -3.67
N THR A 191 -20.88 -7.48 -3.09
CA THR A 191 -19.49 -7.12 -2.77
C THR A 191 -18.55 -8.06 -3.50
N THR A 192 -17.43 -7.58 -4.00
CA THR A 192 -16.42 -8.45 -4.62
C THR A 192 -15.06 -8.24 -3.99
N MET A 193 -14.34 -9.35 -3.80
CA MET A 193 -12.98 -9.37 -3.27
C MET A 193 -12.04 -9.91 -4.34
N SER A 194 -11.13 -9.10 -4.85
CA SER A 194 -10.06 -9.59 -5.72
C SER A 194 -9.06 -10.39 -4.88
N VAL A 195 -8.67 -11.58 -5.34
CA VAL A 195 -7.69 -12.46 -4.67
C VAL A 195 -6.73 -13.06 -5.69
N THR A 196 -5.51 -13.33 -5.25
CA THR A 196 -4.47 -13.93 -6.09
C THR A 196 -4.16 -15.34 -5.63
N LEU A 197 -4.38 -16.35 -6.47
CA LEU A 197 -3.98 -17.72 -6.16
C LEU A 197 -2.44 -17.85 -6.26
N MET A 198 -1.80 -18.27 -5.16
CA MET A 198 -0.35 -18.38 -5.07
C MET A 198 0.24 -19.34 -6.11
N TYR A 199 -0.45 -20.44 -6.35
CA TYR A 199 -0.07 -21.43 -7.35
C TYR A 199 -0.99 -21.32 -8.56
N PRO A 200 -0.49 -20.97 -9.77
CA PRO A 200 -1.34 -20.79 -10.94
C PRO A 200 -2.23 -22.00 -11.19
N TYR A 201 -3.53 -21.76 -11.23
CA TYR A 201 -4.52 -22.75 -11.61
C TYR A 201 -4.36 -23.06 -13.10
N GLN A 202 -4.04 -24.31 -13.43
CA GLN A 202 -3.79 -24.73 -14.81
C GLN A 202 -5.08 -25.19 -15.49
N GLU A 203 -5.45 -24.56 -16.60
CA GLU A 203 -6.56 -24.98 -17.45
C GLU A 203 -6.04 -25.35 -18.85
N LYS A 204 -6.52 -26.47 -19.39
CA LYS A 204 -6.21 -26.88 -20.77
C LYS A 204 -6.99 -26.00 -21.75
N ILE A 205 -6.29 -25.37 -22.68
CA ILE A 205 -6.93 -24.56 -23.72
C ILE A 205 -7.76 -25.49 -24.61
N LYS A 206 -9.05 -25.17 -24.82
CA LYS A 206 -9.94 -25.97 -25.68
C LYS A 206 -9.28 -26.15 -27.06
N ASN A 207 -9.28 -27.38 -27.57
CA ASN A 207 -8.71 -27.77 -28.86
C ASN A 207 -7.18 -27.57 -28.98
N SER A 208 -6.44 -27.50 -27.87
CA SER A 208 -4.98 -27.46 -27.84
C SER A 208 -4.43 -28.38 -26.75
N ASP A 209 -3.20 -28.86 -26.90
CA ASP A 209 -2.47 -29.58 -25.84
C ASP A 209 -1.77 -28.65 -24.85
N GLN A 210 -1.87 -27.33 -25.07
CA GLN A 210 -1.32 -26.32 -24.18
C GLN A 210 -2.22 -26.08 -22.97
N THR A 211 -1.59 -25.81 -21.82
CA THR A 211 -2.27 -25.28 -20.64
C THR A 211 -1.97 -23.80 -20.48
N THR A 212 -2.86 -23.10 -19.81
CA THR A 212 -2.69 -21.71 -19.40
C THR A 212 -2.90 -21.62 -17.89
N GLY A 213 -2.10 -20.78 -17.23
CA GLY A 213 -2.14 -20.60 -15.79
C GLY A 213 -2.91 -19.34 -15.40
N TYR A 214 -3.82 -19.46 -14.45
CA TYR A 214 -4.60 -18.36 -13.90
C TYR A 214 -4.28 -18.15 -12.42
N GLN A 215 -4.02 -16.90 -12.05
CA GLN A 215 -3.78 -16.51 -10.66
C GLN A 215 -4.74 -15.44 -10.18
N ARG A 216 -5.29 -14.63 -11.07
CA ARG A 216 -6.29 -13.61 -10.73
C ARG A 216 -7.65 -14.26 -10.57
N PHE A 217 -8.24 -14.13 -9.38
CA PHE A 217 -9.61 -14.53 -9.09
C PHE A 217 -10.38 -13.43 -8.37
N VAL A 218 -11.70 -13.54 -8.38
CA VAL A 218 -12.64 -12.64 -7.70
C VAL A 218 -13.66 -13.46 -6.95
N ILE A 219 -13.97 -13.05 -5.72
CA ILE A 219 -14.97 -13.70 -4.87
C ILE A 219 -16.18 -12.77 -4.76
N PRO A 220 -17.27 -13.00 -5.51
CA PRO A 220 -18.46 -12.18 -5.42
C PRO A 220 -19.42 -12.72 -4.35
N VAL A 221 -19.69 -11.89 -3.34
CA VAL A 221 -20.55 -12.22 -2.20
C VAL A 221 -21.65 -11.18 -2.07
N LYS A 222 -22.90 -11.64 -1.98
CA LYS A 222 -24.05 -10.80 -1.66
C LYS A 222 -24.17 -10.66 -0.14
N VAL A 223 -24.15 -9.42 0.33
CA VAL A 223 -24.44 -9.05 1.72
C VAL A 223 -25.93 -8.76 1.80
N ILE A 224 -26.63 -9.50 2.67
CA ILE A 224 -28.09 -9.39 2.82
C ILE A 224 -28.49 -9.23 4.29
N THR A 225 -29.67 -8.67 4.52
CA THR A 225 -30.29 -8.63 5.85
C THR A 225 -31.28 -9.78 6.01
N VAL A 226 -31.22 -10.49 7.12
CA VAL A 226 -32.14 -11.56 7.52
C VAL A 226 -32.47 -11.36 8.99
N ASN A 227 -33.74 -11.07 9.30
CA ASN A 227 -34.20 -10.79 10.67
C ASN A 227 -33.40 -9.68 11.37
N GLY A 228 -33.04 -8.61 10.63
CA GLY A 228 -32.24 -7.50 11.15
C GLY A 228 -30.75 -7.82 11.39
N LYS A 229 -30.28 -9.01 11.02
CA LYS A 229 -28.86 -9.40 11.04
C LYS A 229 -28.33 -9.59 9.63
N ILE A 230 -27.03 -9.42 9.47
CA ILE A 230 -26.32 -9.57 8.19
C ILE A 230 -26.02 -11.05 7.94
N ALA A 231 -26.29 -11.50 6.72
CA ALA A 231 -25.87 -12.80 6.22
C ALA A 231 -25.18 -12.64 4.85
N PHE A 232 -24.45 -13.68 4.44
CA PHE A 232 -23.67 -13.69 3.21
C PHE A 232 -24.13 -14.84 2.30
N LYS A 233 -24.23 -14.60 0.99
CA LYS A 233 -24.53 -15.62 -0.03
C LYS A 233 -23.60 -15.48 -1.23
N ASN A 234 -23.32 -16.57 -1.94
CA ASN A 234 -22.58 -16.44 -3.20
C ASN A 234 -23.43 -15.76 -4.26
N VAL A 235 -22.74 -15.09 -5.18
CA VAL A 235 -23.33 -14.64 -6.44
C VAL A 235 -22.87 -15.61 -7.53
N TYR A 236 -23.77 -16.51 -7.95
CA TYR A 236 -23.45 -17.51 -8.97
C TYR A 236 -23.65 -16.97 -10.38
N LEU A 237 -22.64 -17.14 -11.24
CA LEU A 237 -22.68 -16.58 -12.60
C LEU A 237 -23.75 -17.19 -13.51
N ASN A 238 -24.14 -18.45 -13.25
CA ASN A 238 -25.21 -19.11 -13.99
C ASN A 238 -26.58 -18.43 -13.82
N GLN A 239 -26.74 -17.57 -12.82
CA GLN A 239 -27.93 -16.74 -12.62
C GLN A 239 -28.00 -15.57 -13.62
N PHE A 240 -26.89 -15.26 -14.29
CA PHE A 240 -26.85 -14.22 -15.31
C PHE A 240 -26.86 -14.88 -16.69
N GLU A 241 -28.00 -14.80 -17.39
CA GLU A 241 -28.14 -15.19 -18.80
C GLU A 241 -27.29 -14.31 -19.75
N ALA A 242 -26.56 -13.33 -19.20
CA ALA A 242 -25.64 -12.52 -19.96
C ALA A 242 -24.59 -13.44 -20.61
N ALA A 243 -24.50 -13.37 -21.94
CA ALA A 243 -23.41 -13.96 -22.70
C ALA A 243 -22.09 -13.29 -22.26
N LEU A 244 -21.54 -13.73 -21.12
CA LEU A 244 -20.15 -13.48 -20.78
C LEU A 244 -19.36 -13.83 -22.04
N PRO A 245 -18.54 -12.91 -22.57
CA PRO A 245 -17.77 -13.18 -23.77
C PRO A 245 -17.09 -14.52 -23.59
N GLU A 246 -17.30 -15.44 -24.53
CA GLU A 246 -16.83 -16.84 -24.53
C GLU A 246 -15.30 -16.99 -24.27
N LEU A 247 -14.59 -15.86 -24.28
CA LEU A 247 -13.16 -15.65 -24.19
C LEU A 247 -12.64 -15.28 -22.80
N LEU A 248 -13.49 -15.01 -21.79
CA LEU A 248 -13.02 -14.83 -20.41
C LEU A 248 -13.01 -16.19 -19.69
N PRO A 249 -11.85 -16.73 -19.30
CA PRO A 249 -11.79 -17.84 -18.36
C PRO A 249 -12.47 -17.42 -17.05
N ASP A 250 -13.21 -18.33 -16.44
CA ASP A 250 -13.97 -17.99 -15.24
C ASP A 250 -13.00 -17.71 -14.09
N TYR A 251 -12.85 -16.42 -13.79
CA TYR A 251 -12.03 -15.95 -12.70
C TYR A 251 -12.87 -15.74 -11.44
N PHE A 252 -14.17 -16.06 -11.44
CA PHE A 252 -14.99 -16.00 -10.23
C PHE A 252 -14.95 -17.32 -9.48
N ILE A 253 -14.69 -17.24 -8.19
CA ILE A 253 -14.77 -18.39 -7.27
C ILE A 253 -15.86 -18.16 -6.24
N SER A 254 -16.52 -19.24 -5.85
CA SER A 254 -17.55 -19.26 -4.83
C SER A 254 -16.99 -19.81 -3.51
N LEU A 255 -17.48 -19.31 -2.38
CA LEU A 255 -17.14 -19.81 -1.05
C LEU A 255 -18.09 -20.95 -0.64
N PRO A 256 -17.65 -21.90 0.21
CA PRO A 256 -18.52 -22.96 0.70
C PRO A 256 -19.74 -22.42 1.46
N GLU A 257 -20.92 -22.86 1.05
CA GLU A 257 -22.19 -22.59 1.69
C GLU A 257 -22.55 -23.69 2.70
N THR A 258 -23.19 -23.25 3.77
CA THR A 258 -23.90 -24.10 4.72
C THR A 258 -25.12 -24.75 4.04
N PRO A 259 -25.71 -25.81 4.62
CA PRO A 259 -26.91 -26.44 4.08
C PRO A 259 -28.14 -25.53 3.95
N SER A 260 -28.12 -24.35 4.58
CA SER A 260 -29.14 -23.31 4.48
C SER A 260 -28.87 -22.29 3.36
N GLY A 261 -27.80 -22.48 2.58
CA GLY A 261 -27.47 -21.63 1.43
C GLY A 261 -26.82 -20.29 1.80
N PHE A 262 -26.24 -20.18 3.00
CA PHE A 262 -25.47 -19.02 3.44
C PHE A 262 -23.99 -19.39 3.62
N ILE A 263 -23.11 -18.42 3.44
CA ILE A 263 -21.68 -18.57 3.71
C ILE A 263 -21.43 -18.30 5.20
N ASN A 264 -20.59 -19.13 5.84
CA ASN A 264 -20.13 -18.83 7.20
C ASN A 264 -19.34 -17.49 7.17
N PRO A 265 -19.72 -16.49 7.99
CA PRO A 265 -18.99 -15.21 8.09
C PRO A 265 -17.49 -15.35 8.25
N ASP A 266 -17.01 -16.35 8.99
CA ASP A 266 -15.57 -16.60 9.19
C ASP A 266 -14.85 -16.81 7.85
N ILE A 267 -15.47 -17.55 6.92
CA ILE A 267 -14.90 -17.79 5.58
C ILE A 267 -14.86 -16.50 4.75
N VAL A 268 -15.86 -15.62 4.90
CA VAL A 268 -15.87 -14.30 4.26
C VAL A 268 -14.74 -13.41 4.82
N PHE A 269 -14.49 -13.49 6.12
CA PHE A 269 -13.37 -12.78 6.74
C PHE A 269 -12.01 -13.34 6.33
N GLU A 270 -11.87 -14.65 6.17
CA GLU A 270 -10.68 -15.26 5.55
C GLU A 270 -10.51 -14.82 4.09
N ALA A 271 -11.59 -14.69 3.32
CA ALA A 271 -11.54 -14.16 1.96
C ALA A 271 -11.09 -12.69 1.92
N LEU A 272 -11.54 -11.87 2.89
CA LEU A 272 -11.05 -10.50 3.05
C LEU A 272 -9.57 -10.47 3.45
N LYS A 273 -9.14 -11.33 4.39
CA LYS A 273 -7.72 -11.52 4.73
C LYS A 273 -6.91 -11.88 3.51
N ALA A 274 -7.38 -12.83 2.70
CA ALA A 274 -6.73 -13.24 1.46
C ALA A 274 -6.58 -12.06 0.51
N SER A 275 -7.65 -11.29 0.32
CA SER A 275 -7.66 -10.10 -0.55
C SER A 275 -6.66 -9.04 -0.12
N SER A 276 -6.36 -8.91 1.18
CA SER A 276 -5.39 -7.94 1.73
C SER A 276 -4.03 -8.55 2.13
N SER A 277 -3.71 -9.75 1.64
CA SER A 277 -2.48 -10.50 1.97
C SER A 277 -1.26 -10.02 1.17
N PHE A 278 -0.87 -8.76 1.30
CA PHE A 278 0.24 -8.18 0.53
C PHE A 278 1.53 -8.97 0.77
N PRO A 279 2.14 -9.65 -0.23
CA PRO A 279 3.19 -10.66 -0.01
C PRO A 279 4.39 -10.22 0.81
N VAL A 280 4.71 -8.92 0.75
CA VAL A 280 5.84 -8.38 1.50
C VAL A 280 5.48 -8.23 2.99
N ALA A 281 4.23 -7.89 3.30
CA ALA A 281 3.78 -7.52 4.66
C ALA A 281 3.03 -8.64 5.38
N PHE A 282 2.27 -9.45 4.65
CA PHE A 282 1.29 -10.39 5.18
C PHE A 282 1.42 -11.75 4.49
N ALA A 283 1.44 -12.82 5.27
CA ALA A 283 1.45 -14.18 4.74
C ALA A 283 0.19 -14.48 3.88
N PRO A 284 0.29 -15.38 2.89
CA PRO A 284 -0.88 -15.90 2.19
C PRO A 284 -1.93 -16.50 3.16
N VAL A 285 -3.19 -16.54 2.75
CA VAL A 285 -4.31 -17.15 3.49
C VAL A 285 -4.74 -18.42 2.80
N GLU A 286 -4.92 -19.47 3.59
CA GLU A 286 -5.55 -20.69 3.13
C GLU A 286 -7.07 -20.49 3.06
N LEU A 287 -7.68 -20.65 1.87
CA LEU A 287 -9.10 -20.42 1.66
C LEU A 287 -9.75 -21.62 0.95
N PRO A 288 -10.88 -22.15 1.46
CA PRO A 288 -11.68 -23.11 0.73
C PRO A 288 -12.55 -22.40 -0.32
N PHE A 289 -12.60 -22.93 -1.54
CA PHE A 289 -13.32 -22.33 -2.65
C PHE A 289 -13.77 -23.36 -3.70
N CYS A 290 -14.75 -22.98 -4.52
CA CYS A 290 -15.13 -23.69 -5.74
C CYS A 290 -14.96 -22.77 -6.96
N ILE A 291 -14.51 -23.33 -8.08
CA ILE A 291 -14.50 -22.60 -9.36
C ILE A 291 -15.92 -22.60 -9.92
N SER A 292 -16.53 -21.42 -10.07
CA SER A 292 -17.98 -21.28 -10.29
C SER A 292 -18.47 -22.03 -11.54
N LYS A 293 -17.70 -21.97 -12.64
CA LYS A 293 -17.99 -22.65 -13.91
C LYS A 293 -17.94 -24.18 -13.83
N LYS A 294 -17.24 -24.74 -12.84
CA LYS A 294 -17.19 -26.20 -12.63
C LYS A 294 -18.36 -26.73 -11.82
N LEU A 295 -19.18 -25.86 -11.25
CA LEU A 295 -20.27 -26.30 -10.39
C LEU A 295 -21.46 -26.87 -11.17
N ASP A 296 -21.57 -26.69 -12.50
CA ASP A 296 -22.66 -27.26 -13.32
C ASP A 296 -24.07 -27.07 -12.69
N ASN A 297 -24.38 -25.84 -12.24
CA ASN A 297 -25.59 -25.46 -11.49
C ASN A 297 -25.72 -26.01 -10.05
N GLN A 298 -24.67 -26.59 -9.49
CA GLN A 298 -24.61 -26.98 -8.09
C GLN A 298 -24.15 -25.79 -7.21
N THR A 299 -24.51 -25.83 -5.94
CA THR A 299 -24.01 -24.90 -4.92
C THR A 299 -22.61 -25.32 -4.48
N CYS A 300 -21.73 -24.36 -4.16
CA CYS A 300 -20.43 -24.67 -3.57
C CYS A 300 -20.64 -25.16 -2.13
N THR A 301 -20.45 -26.45 -1.86
CA THR A 301 -20.49 -27.01 -0.49
C THR A 301 -19.08 -27.37 -0.04
N SER A 302 -18.90 -27.65 1.26
CA SER A 302 -17.61 -28.11 1.81
C SER A 302 -17.06 -29.34 1.10
N ASP A 303 -17.93 -30.23 0.62
CA ASP A 303 -17.54 -31.49 -0.02
C ASP A 303 -17.01 -31.27 -1.45
N TYR A 304 -17.43 -30.18 -2.10
CA TYR A 304 -16.95 -29.78 -3.43
C TYR A 304 -15.81 -28.77 -3.39
N ALA A 305 -15.62 -28.11 -2.25
CA ALA A 305 -14.62 -27.08 -2.10
C ALA A 305 -13.20 -27.67 -2.10
N THR A 306 -12.31 -26.97 -2.78
CA THR A 306 -10.87 -27.22 -2.71
C THR A 306 -10.22 -26.11 -1.90
N THR A 307 -9.10 -26.41 -1.26
CA THR A 307 -8.38 -25.43 -0.46
C THR A 307 -7.06 -25.06 -1.11
N SER A 308 -6.70 -23.78 -1.10
CA SER A 308 -5.41 -23.31 -1.60
C SER A 308 -4.97 -22.02 -0.91
N LEU A 309 -3.72 -21.62 -1.13
CA LEU A 309 -3.16 -20.38 -0.63
C LEU A 309 -3.45 -19.22 -1.58
N PHE A 310 -4.03 -18.16 -1.02
CA PHE A 310 -4.31 -16.92 -1.71
C PHE A 310 -3.50 -15.76 -1.11
N SER A 311 -3.13 -14.82 -1.95
CA SER A 311 -2.46 -13.57 -1.62
C SER A 311 -3.28 -12.38 -2.12
N ASP A 312 -2.78 -11.16 -1.89
CA ASP A 312 -3.45 -9.91 -2.19
C ASP A 312 -3.94 -9.87 -3.64
N GLY A 313 -5.22 -9.52 -3.83
CA GLY A 313 -5.79 -9.31 -5.15
C GLY A 313 -5.12 -8.20 -5.94
N GLY A 314 -4.54 -7.23 -5.24
CA GLY A 314 -3.79 -6.11 -5.76
C GLY A 314 -2.56 -6.49 -6.58
N LEU A 315 -2.04 -7.72 -6.46
CA LEU A 315 -0.95 -8.19 -7.32
C LEU A 315 -1.32 -8.24 -8.80
N PHE A 316 -2.58 -8.59 -9.11
CA PHE A 316 -3.05 -8.73 -10.49
C PHE A 316 -4.27 -7.86 -10.82
N ASP A 317 -4.94 -7.32 -9.81
CA ASP A 317 -6.13 -6.49 -9.98
C ASP A 317 -6.32 -5.47 -8.85
N ASN A 318 -5.38 -4.54 -8.74
CA ASN A 318 -5.44 -3.48 -7.73
C ASN A 318 -6.53 -2.42 -7.98
N ALA A 319 -7.09 -2.38 -9.19
CA ALA A 319 -8.12 -1.45 -9.62
C ALA A 319 -9.31 -2.23 -10.22
N PRO A 320 -10.20 -2.80 -9.39
CA PRO A 320 -11.23 -3.76 -9.80
C PRO A 320 -12.41 -3.11 -10.54
N ILE A 321 -12.16 -2.11 -11.39
CA ILE A 321 -13.17 -1.43 -12.22
C ILE A 321 -13.74 -2.41 -13.23
N GLY A 322 -12.91 -3.27 -13.81
CA GLY A 322 -13.36 -4.31 -14.74
C GLY A 322 -14.41 -5.21 -14.09
N VAL A 323 -14.20 -5.55 -12.82
CA VAL A 323 -15.15 -6.33 -12.02
C VAL A 323 -16.45 -5.56 -11.80
N SER A 324 -16.37 -4.28 -11.45
CA SER A 324 -17.55 -3.42 -11.27
C SER A 324 -18.37 -3.27 -12.57
N VAL A 325 -17.70 -3.13 -13.72
CA VAL A 325 -18.34 -3.11 -15.05
C VAL A 325 -19.01 -4.46 -15.36
N ASP A 326 -18.34 -5.58 -15.05
CA ASP A 326 -18.88 -6.91 -15.28
C ASP A 326 -20.13 -7.16 -14.42
N ILE A 327 -20.12 -6.77 -13.13
CA ILE A 327 -21.29 -6.82 -12.25
C ILE A 327 -22.42 -5.90 -12.75
N HIS A 328 -22.09 -4.70 -13.21
CA HIS A 328 -23.05 -3.79 -13.82
C HIS A 328 -23.75 -4.46 -15.02
N GLU A 329 -23.00 -5.07 -15.94
CA GLU A 329 -23.58 -5.74 -17.11
C GLU A 329 -24.40 -6.99 -16.76
N MET A 330 -23.95 -7.77 -15.78
CA MET A 330 -24.71 -8.90 -15.24
C MET A 330 -26.07 -8.44 -14.71
N TYR A 331 -26.08 -7.36 -13.94
CA TYR A 331 -27.29 -6.76 -13.39
C TYR A 331 -28.24 -6.22 -14.48
N LEU A 332 -27.71 -5.72 -15.61
CA LEU A 332 -28.52 -5.32 -16.77
C LEU A 332 -29.29 -6.49 -17.37
N GLY A 333 -28.61 -7.63 -17.55
CA GLY A 333 -29.19 -8.82 -18.20
C GLY A 333 -30.41 -9.35 -17.44
N GLN A 334 -30.34 -9.37 -16.10
CA GLN A 334 -31.42 -9.88 -15.26
C GLN A 334 -32.72 -9.07 -15.39
N LYS A 335 -32.65 -7.73 -15.48
CA LYS A 335 -33.85 -6.89 -15.60
C LYS A 335 -34.51 -6.95 -16.98
N GLN A 336 -33.76 -7.27 -18.03
CA GLN A 336 -34.31 -7.35 -19.39
C GLN A 336 -35.13 -8.62 -19.65
N SER A 337 -34.84 -9.71 -18.94
CA SER A 337 -35.62 -10.95 -19.03
C SER A 337 -37.00 -10.85 -18.36
N ALA A 338 -37.24 -9.81 -17.54
CA ALA A 338 -38.57 -9.50 -17.01
C ALA A 338 -39.32 -8.57 -17.99
N ASP A 339 -40.37 -9.09 -18.64
CA ASP A 339 -41.18 -8.49 -19.74
C ASP A 339 -41.94 -7.17 -19.40
N ILE A 340 -41.46 -6.39 -18.43
CA ILE A 340 -42.09 -5.16 -17.94
C ILE A 340 -41.48 -3.96 -18.69
N LYS A 341 -42.29 -3.25 -19.49
CA LYS A 341 -41.90 -1.97 -20.08
C LYS A 341 -41.45 -1.01 -18.97
N PRO A 342 -40.17 -0.58 -18.92
CA PRO A 342 -39.66 0.13 -17.77
C PRO A 342 -40.22 1.56 -17.73
N PRO A 343 -40.93 1.95 -16.66
CA PRO A 343 -41.19 3.35 -16.38
C PRO A 343 -39.88 3.96 -15.86
N LEU A 344 -39.26 4.86 -16.64
CA LEU A 344 -37.99 5.54 -16.36
C LEU A 344 -36.78 4.59 -16.17
N VAL A 345 -35.88 4.59 -17.14
CA VAL A 345 -34.61 3.85 -17.04
C VAL A 345 -33.78 4.47 -15.91
N ALA A 346 -33.51 3.69 -14.87
CA ALA A 346 -32.60 4.08 -13.80
C ALA A 346 -31.24 4.47 -14.40
N GLN A 347 -30.73 5.64 -14.04
CA GLN A 347 -29.41 6.08 -14.47
C GLN A 347 -28.36 5.32 -13.66
N ARG A 348 -27.53 4.52 -14.33
CA ARG A 348 -26.51 3.70 -13.67
C ARG A 348 -25.18 4.42 -13.71
N ARG A 349 -24.49 4.47 -12.58
CA ARG A 349 -23.23 5.21 -12.41
C ARG A 349 -22.16 4.30 -11.85
N ILE A 350 -21.00 4.30 -12.51
CA ILE A 350 -19.81 3.62 -11.99
C ILE A 350 -18.90 4.65 -11.32
N ILE A 351 -18.64 4.47 -10.03
CA ILE A 351 -17.68 5.27 -9.26
C ILE A 351 -16.42 4.45 -9.07
N PHE A 352 -15.25 5.03 -9.34
CA PHE A 352 -13.97 4.45 -8.97
C PHE A 352 -13.27 5.30 -7.93
N ILE A 353 -13.07 4.75 -6.73
CA ILE A 353 -12.33 5.38 -5.65
C ILE A 353 -10.83 5.13 -5.88
N HIS A 354 -10.14 6.16 -6.34
CA HIS A 354 -8.71 6.17 -6.65
C HIS A 354 -7.98 7.16 -5.72
N PRO A 355 -7.27 6.70 -4.68
CA PRO A 355 -6.57 7.59 -3.74
C PRO A 355 -5.48 8.44 -4.40
N ASP A 356 -4.77 7.92 -5.41
CA ASP A 356 -3.68 8.66 -6.05
C ASP A 356 -4.13 9.65 -7.15
N ASN A 357 -5.43 9.77 -7.44
CA ASN A 357 -5.92 10.67 -8.47
C ASN A 357 -5.97 12.12 -7.95
N LEU A 358 -4.87 12.86 -8.07
CA LEU A 358 -4.78 14.23 -7.59
C LEU A 358 -5.60 15.22 -8.44
N ARG A 359 -6.37 16.11 -7.78
CA ARG A 359 -7.01 17.27 -8.41
C ARG A 359 -5.96 18.32 -8.74
N ASN A 360 -5.65 18.49 -10.02
CA ASN A 360 -4.77 19.58 -10.47
C ASN A 360 -5.57 20.89 -10.62
N GLU A 361 -5.12 21.98 -9.97
CA GLU A 361 -5.69 23.34 -10.17
C GLU A 361 -5.49 23.87 -11.59
N HIS A 362 -4.51 23.32 -12.31
CA HIS A 362 -4.26 23.58 -13.71
C HIS A 362 -4.23 22.24 -14.43
N PRO A 363 -5.23 21.90 -15.26
CA PRO A 363 -5.07 20.73 -16.14
C PRO A 363 -3.78 20.98 -16.90
N MET A 364 -2.79 20.10 -16.71
CA MET A 364 -1.56 20.18 -17.48
C MET A 364 -2.00 20.24 -18.95
N THR A 365 -1.69 21.35 -19.62
CA THR A 365 -1.94 21.45 -21.05
C THR A 365 -1.20 20.30 -21.71
N GLU A 366 -1.76 19.66 -22.74
CA GLU A 366 -1.08 18.57 -23.47
C GLU A 366 0.36 18.98 -23.89
N GLU A 367 0.56 20.28 -24.12
CA GLU A 367 1.86 20.90 -24.37
C GLU A 367 2.86 20.72 -23.20
N ALA A 368 2.43 20.87 -21.94
CA ALA A 368 3.28 20.65 -20.77
C ALA A 368 3.72 19.18 -20.61
N PHE A 369 2.84 18.24 -20.97
CA PHE A 369 3.16 16.80 -20.99
C PHE A 369 4.15 16.47 -22.09
N SER A 370 4.06 17.13 -23.25
CA SER A 370 5.03 16.97 -24.34
C SER A 370 6.40 17.59 -24.02
N MET A 371 6.45 18.70 -23.29
CA MET A 371 7.72 19.36 -22.94
C MET A 371 8.49 18.65 -21.81
N SER A 372 7.82 18.00 -20.86
CA SER A 372 8.50 17.24 -19.79
C SER A 372 9.25 15.99 -20.32
N SER A 373 8.82 15.44 -21.46
CA SER A 373 9.49 14.30 -22.11
C SER A 373 10.82 14.63 -22.79
N THR A 374 11.20 15.91 -22.87
CA THR A 374 12.48 16.35 -23.47
C THR A 374 13.56 16.71 -22.45
N GLY A 375 13.22 16.75 -21.15
CA GLY A 375 14.24 16.69 -20.12
C GLY A 375 14.85 15.29 -20.18
N ASN A 376 16.19 15.18 -20.32
CA ASN A 376 16.89 13.93 -20.09
C ASN A 376 16.40 13.38 -18.74
N ILE A 377 15.50 12.40 -18.76
CA ILE A 377 15.18 11.58 -17.61
C ILE A 377 16.51 10.90 -17.32
N GLN A 378 17.31 11.50 -16.44
CA GLN A 378 18.48 10.87 -15.89
C GLN A 378 17.92 9.66 -15.17
N GLN A 379 17.97 8.51 -15.86
CA GLN A 379 17.79 7.24 -15.19
C GLN A 379 18.75 7.27 -14.01
N PRO A 380 18.27 7.01 -12.79
CA PRO A 380 19.14 7.01 -11.64
C PRO A 380 20.33 6.09 -11.97
N ASP A 381 21.55 6.63 -11.93
CA ASP A 381 22.77 5.93 -12.34
C ASP A 381 23.04 4.66 -11.50
N ARG A 382 22.24 4.42 -10.45
CA ARG A 382 22.26 3.25 -9.57
C ARG A 382 20.84 2.90 -9.13
N VAL A 383 20.46 1.64 -9.29
CA VAL A 383 19.19 1.06 -8.85
C VAL A 383 19.50 0.25 -7.59
N GLY A 384 19.09 0.71 -6.41
CA GLY A 384 19.29 0.00 -5.14
C GLY A 384 18.35 -1.20 -4.98
N LEU A 385 18.57 -2.04 -3.95
CA LEU A 385 17.65 -3.14 -3.61
C LEU A 385 16.22 -2.63 -3.35
N TRP A 386 16.09 -1.44 -2.76
CA TRP A 386 14.81 -0.77 -2.58
C TRP A 386 14.16 -0.36 -3.90
N ASP A 387 14.94 0.15 -4.86
CA ASP A 387 14.42 0.46 -6.20
C ASP A 387 14.03 -0.81 -6.97
N TYR A 388 14.67 -1.95 -6.69
CA TYR A 388 14.28 -3.25 -7.25
C TYR A 388 12.99 -3.80 -6.62
N LEU A 389 12.82 -3.67 -5.30
CA LEU A 389 11.57 -4.00 -4.62
C LEU A 389 10.42 -3.08 -5.06
N LEU A 390 10.69 -1.78 -5.20
CA LEU A 390 9.76 -0.81 -5.77
C LEU A 390 9.48 -1.12 -7.24
N TYR A 391 10.47 -1.55 -8.02
CA TYR A 391 10.29 -2.00 -9.39
C TYR A 391 9.39 -3.24 -9.46
N LEU A 392 9.55 -4.22 -8.57
CA LEU A 392 8.63 -5.36 -8.48
C LEU A 392 7.22 -4.89 -8.15
N GLY A 393 7.05 -3.99 -7.16
CA GLY A 393 5.78 -3.33 -6.88
C GLY A 393 5.17 -2.65 -8.12
N ASN A 394 5.94 -1.79 -8.78
CA ASN A 394 5.54 -1.05 -9.98
C ASN A 394 5.30 -1.96 -11.19
N SER A 395 5.95 -3.13 -11.24
CA SER A 395 5.74 -4.12 -12.31
C SER A 395 4.38 -4.79 -12.18
N PHE A 396 3.87 -4.98 -10.95
CA PHE A 396 2.49 -5.41 -10.70
C PHE A 396 1.50 -4.33 -11.15
N ASP A 397 1.75 -3.06 -10.81
CA ASP A 397 0.94 -1.94 -11.32
C ASP A 397 0.93 -1.91 -12.87
N THR A 398 2.08 -2.15 -13.50
CA THR A 398 2.18 -2.23 -14.96
C THR A 398 1.40 -3.42 -15.53
N ALA A 399 1.43 -4.60 -14.88
CA ALA A 399 0.67 -5.77 -15.31
C ALA A 399 -0.85 -5.52 -15.22
N THR A 400 -1.32 -4.78 -14.21
CA THR A 400 -2.74 -4.42 -14.07
C THR A 400 -3.20 -3.39 -15.11
N SER A 401 -2.28 -2.55 -15.61
CA SER A 401 -2.59 -1.44 -16.51
C SER A 401 -3.25 -1.87 -17.83
N ALA A 402 -2.96 -3.06 -18.34
CA ALA A 402 -3.55 -3.56 -19.57
C ALA A 402 -5.06 -3.86 -19.43
N ASN A 403 -5.46 -4.48 -18.32
CA ASN A 403 -6.87 -4.74 -18.01
C ASN A 403 -7.61 -3.44 -17.69
N TYR A 404 -6.95 -2.55 -16.95
CA TYR A 404 -7.47 -1.22 -16.68
C TYR A 404 -7.75 -0.45 -17.98
N ARG A 405 -6.77 -0.39 -18.91
CA ARG A 405 -6.94 0.28 -20.20
C ARG A 405 -8.09 -0.30 -21.02
N LYS A 406 -8.16 -1.63 -21.13
CA LYS A 406 -9.26 -2.31 -21.84
C LYS A 406 -10.63 -1.99 -21.23
N THR A 407 -10.70 -1.89 -19.91
CA THR A 407 -11.93 -1.52 -19.20
C THR A 407 -12.31 -0.07 -19.47
N LEU A 408 -11.36 0.86 -19.42
CA LEU A 408 -11.61 2.26 -19.77
C LEU A 408 -12.00 2.44 -21.24
N GLU A 409 -11.37 1.72 -22.17
CA GLU A 409 -11.77 1.70 -23.58
C GLU A 409 -13.23 1.27 -23.74
N LYS A 410 -13.67 0.24 -23.00
CA LYS A 410 -15.08 -0.20 -22.98
C LYS A 410 -16.01 0.85 -22.39
N ILE A 411 -15.61 1.51 -21.30
CA ILE A 411 -16.39 2.57 -20.65
C ILE A 411 -16.55 3.79 -21.56
N HIS A 412 -15.46 4.28 -22.13
CA HIS A 412 -15.48 5.44 -23.05
C HIS A 412 -16.15 5.11 -24.38
N GLY A 413 -16.20 3.83 -24.77
CA GLY A 413 -16.97 3.39 -25.93
C GLY A 413 -18.48 3.60 -25.80
N ASP A 414 -19.00 3.79 -24.57
CA ASP A 414 -20.43 3.96 -24.29
C ASP A 414 -20.65 4.77 -22.99
N GLU A 415 -20.27 6.05 -23.00
CA GLU A 415 -20.33 6.90 -21.79
C GLU A 415 -21.74 7.09 -21.23
N ASP A 416 -22.75 7.06 -22.11
CA ASP A 416 -24.17 7.14 -21.74
C ASP A 416 -24.64 5.90 -20.97
N LYS A 417 -24.03 4.73 -21.23
CA LYS A 417 -24.37 3.48 -20.53
C LYS A 417 -23.76 3.42 -19.13
N TYR A 418 -22.51 3.85 -18.96
CA TYR A 418 -21.76 3.61 -17.71
C TYR A 418 -21.70 4.80 -16.75
N HIS A 419 -21.85 6.03 -17.26
CA HIS A 419 -21.70 7.28 -16.49
C HIS A 419 -20.56 7.20 -15.44
N PHE A 420 -19.36 6.98 -15.93
CA PHE A 420 -18.19 6.71 -15.10
C PHE A 420 -17.61 7.99 -14.47
N ARG A 421 -17.20 7.90 -13.20
CA ARG A 421 -16.36 8.90 -12.54
C ARG A 421 -15.28 8.25 -11.69
N ILE A 422 -14.17 8.96 -11.58
CA ILE A 422 -13.08 8.64 -10.69
C ILE A 422 -13.10 9.67 -9.56
N SER A 423 -12.99 9.24 -8.30
CA SER A 423 -12.74 10.14 -7.19
C SER A 423 -11.45 10.90 -7.44
N SER A 424 -11.35 12.11 -6.94
CA SER A 424 -10.11 12.86 -6.99
C SER A 424 -9.80 13.42 -5.63
N ARG A 425 -8.53 13.73 -5.38
CA ARG A 425 -8.00 14.14 -4.09
C ARG A 425 -7.24 15.45 -4.23
N TYR A 426 -7.55 16.45 -3.42
CA TYR A 426 -6.80 17.71 -3.43
C TYR A 426 -5.67 17.75 -2.39
N HIS A 427 -5.90 17.12 -1.23
CA HIS A 427 -4.97 17.16 -0.10
C HIS A 427 -4.12 15.90 -0.03
N ASN A 428 -2.85 16.05 0.35
CA ASN A 428 -1.97 14.90 0.51
C ASN A 428 -2.42 13.99 1.67
N LEU A 429 -2.11 12.69 1.57
CA LEU A 429 -2.35 11.74 2.66
C LEU A 429 -1.08 11.45 3.42
N LEU A 430 -1.22 11.25 4.72
CA LEU A 430 -0.11 10.80 5.56
C LEU A 430 0.18 9.32 5.30
N ALA A 431 -0.81 8.55 4.86
CA ALA A 431 -0.65 7.20 4.34
C ALA A 431 0.44 7.11 3.28
N ASP A 432 0.59 8.11 2.40
CA ASP A 432 1.56 8.10 1.29
C ASP A 432 3.02 7.95 1.78
N PHE A 433 3.30 8.18 3.07
CA PHE A 433 4.60 7.87 3.65
C PHE A 433 4.92 6.38 3.64
N HIS A 434 6.20 6.07 3.39
CA HIS A 434 6.77 4.72 3.42
C HIS A 434 5.94 3.70 2.62
N ALA A 435 5.67 4.02 1.35
CA ALA A 435 4.96 3.13 0.42
C ALA A 435 3.55 2.74 0.92
N HIS A 436 2.75 3.75 1.29
CA HIS A 436 1.36 3.57 1.74
C HIS A 436 1.21 2.93 3.14
N PHE A 437 2.22 2.98 4.01
CA PHE A 437 2.15 2.49 5.40
C PHE A 437 1.96 3.61 6.44
N GLY A 438 2.06 4.87 6.04
CA GLY A 438 2.14 6.00 6.97
C GLY A 438 0.98 6.09 7.96
N ALA A 439 -0.23 5.70 7.57
CA ALA A 439 -1.39 5.82 8.46
C ALA A 439 -1.27 4.88 9.69
N PHE A 440 -0.52 3.78 9.60
CA PHE A 440 -0.35 2.88 10.74
C PHE A 440 0.54 3.46 11.86
N TYR A 441 1.29 4.54 11.61
CA TYR A 441 2.19 5.12 12.63
C TYR A 441 1.48 5.83 13.78
N SER A 442 0.29 6.38 13.55
CA SER A 442 -0.45 7.07 14.61
C SER A 442 -1.94 7.09 14.32
N ALA A 443 -2.75 7.02 15.38
CA ALA A 443 -4.19 7.25 15.27
C ALA A 443 -4.51 8.60 14.61
N HIS A 444 -3.70 9.63 14.87
CA HIS A 444 -3.89 10.94 14.26
C HIS A 444 -3.69 10.93 12.75
N PHE A 445 -2.80 10.07 12.22
CA PHE A 445 -2.56 9.98 10.78
C PHE A 445 -3.76 9.35 10.08
N ARG A 446 -4.35 8.33 10.71
CA ARG A 446 -5.56 7.67 10.21
C ARG A 446 -6.75 8.60 10.21
N VAL A 447 -6.97 9.31 11.32
CA VAL A 447 -8.07 10.28 11.41
C VAL A 447 -7.89 11.41 10.40
N HIS A 448 -6.68 11.91 10.21
CA HIS A 448 -6.38 12.88 9.15
C HIS A 448 -6.79 12.33 7.78
N ASP A 449 -6.31 11.14 7.40
CA ASP A 449 -6.58 10.56 6.09
C ASP A 449 -8.06 10.22 5.90
N TYR A 450 -8.72 9.71 6.94
CA TYR A 450 -10.16 9.48 6.99
C TYR A 450 -10.94 10.77 6.69
N LEU A 451 -10.62 11.87 7.40
CA LEU A 451 -11.30 13.15 7.20
C LEU A 451 -11.04 13.75 5.82
N THR A 452 -9.83 13.59 5.28
CA THR A 452 -9.53 13.93 3.88
C THR A 452 -10.41 13.13 2.92
N GLY A 453 -10.60 11.82 3.18
CA GLY A 453 -11.53 10.98 2.43
C GLY A 453 -12.98 11.45 2.50
N VAL A 454 -13.46 11.80 3.70
CA VAL A 454 -14.82 12.37 3.90
C VAL A 454 -14.98 13.65 3.09
N TYR A 455 -13.98 14.53 3.13
CA TYR A 455 -13.97 15.78 2.38
C TYR A 455 -14.01 15.54 0.86
N ASP A 456 -13.20 14.62 0.35
CA ASP A 456 -13.17 14.29 -1.08
C ASP A 456 -14.42 13.54 -1.55
N GLY A 457 -15.07 12.77 -0.66
CA GLY A 457 -16.41 12.24 -0.89
C GLY A 457 -17.45 13.33 -1.05
N ALA A 458 -17.43 14.35 -0.18
CA ALA A 458 -18.28 15.52 -0.30
C ALA A 458 -18.02 16.29 -1.60
N TYR A 459 -16.76 16.42 -2.01
CA TYR A 459 -16.39 17.03 -3.28
C TYR A 459 -16.94 16.23 -4.46
N MET A 460 -16.75 14.91 -4.49
CA MET A 460 -17.23 14.05 -5.56
C MET A 460 -18.75 14.15 -5.74
N MET A 461 -19.52 14.12 -4.65
CA MET A 461 -20.98 14.26 -4.75
C MET A 461 -21.41 15.69 -5.11
N SER A 462 -20.62 16.71 -4.78
CA SER A 462 -20.83 18.08 -5.26
C SER A 462 -20.60 18.19 -6.76
N ALA A 463 -19.52 17.60 -7.27
CA ALA A 463 -19.22 17.54 -8.69
C ALA A 463 -20.33 16.81 -9.48
N TYR A 464 -20.87 15.72 -8.93
CA TYR A 464 -22.02 15.03 -9.52
C TYR A 464 -23.28 15.89 -9.58
N ALA A 465 -23.58 16.63 -8.51
CA ALA A 465 -24.74 17.52 -8.47
C ALA A 465 -24.63 18.67 -9.51
N CYS A 466 -23.41 19.05 -9.88
CA CYS A 466 -23.13 20.15 -10.80
C CYS A 466 -22.79 19.71 -12.24
N GLU A 467 -22.86 18.42 -12.57
CA GLU A 467 -22.32 17.88 -13.83
C GLU A 467 -22.98 18.41 -15.11
N ASN A 468 -24.21 18.91 -15.01
CA ASN A 468 -24.95 19.48 -16.15
C ASN A 468 -24.59 20.96 -16.42
N LEU A 469 -23.74 21.56 -15.59
CA LEU A 469 -23.28 22.94 -15.74
C LEU A 469 -21.95 22.98 -16.46
N SER A 470 -21.75 24.00 -17.30
CA SER A 470 -20.50 24.20 -18.05
C SER A 470 -19.69 25.40 -17.54
N GLY A 471 -18.36 25.31 -17.68
CA GLY A 471 -17.41 26.40 -17.40
C GLY A 471 -17.44 26.92 -15.95
N ASP A 472 -17.34 28.24 -15.78
CA ASP A 472 -17.28 28.91 -14.47
C ASP A 472 -18.50 28.63 -13.58
N ASN A 473 -19.67 28.39 -14.19
CA ASN A 473 -20.88 28.03 -13.46
C ASN A 473 -20.75 26.69 -12.73
N ASN A 474 -19.96 25.75 -13.29
CA ASN A 474 -19.72 24.46 -12.67
C ASN A 474 -18.88 24.65 -11.39
N GLN A 475 -17.76 25.39 -11.46
CA GLN A 475 -16.90 25.61 -10.29
C GLN A 475 -17.63 26.37 -9.18
N ALA A 476 -18.41 27.40 -9.54
CA ALA A 476 -19.23 28.13 -8.58
C ALA A 476 -20.31 27.22 -7.94
N CYS A 477 -20.92 26.34 -8.72
CA CYS A 477 -21.86 25.34 -8.20
C CYS A 477 -21.17 24.36 -7.25
N ILE A 478 -20.01 23.79 -7.63
CA ILE A 478 -19.25 22.85 -6.80
C ILE A 478 -18.88 23.52 -5.48
N GLN A 479 -18.36 24.74 -5.53
CA GLN A 479 -18.03 25.51 -4.33
C GLN A 479 -19.25 25.70 -3.43
N GLN A 480 -20.39 26.07 -3.99
CA GLN A 480 -21.63 26.25 -3.22
C GLN A 480 -22.13 24.94 -2.60
N GLN A 481 -22.16 23.86 -3.38
CA GLN A 481 -22.53 22.52 -2.89
C GLN A 481 -21.59 22.05 -1.77
N MET A 482 -20.28 22.33 -1.92
CA MET A 482 -19.29 22.03 -0.89
C MET A 482 -19.52 22.84 0.38
N ILE A 483 -19.85 24.12 0.28
CA ILE A 483 -20.21 24.94 1.45
C ILE A 483 -21.34 24.29 2.23
N ASP A 484 -22.41 23.90 1.54
CA ASP A 484 -23.61 23.36 2.18
C ASP A 484 -23.36 21.98 2.81
N ARG A 485 -22.58 21.14 2.14
CA ARG A 485 -22.17 19.82 2.64
C ARG A 485 -21.22 19.92 3.82
N VAL A 486 -20.19 20.77 3.76
CA VAL A 486 -19.26 21.00 4.87
C VAL A 486 -20.00 21.60 6.08
N LYS A 487 -20.94 22.53 5.87
CA LYS A 487 -21.80 23.04 6.96
C LYS A 487 -22.66 21.95 7.58
N THR A 488 -23.17 21.02 6.79
CA THR A 488 -23.98 19.90 7.28
C THR A 488 -23.13 18.94 8.11
N LEU A 489 -21.93 18.60 7.63
CA LEU A 489 -20.96 17.77 8.36
C LEU A 489 -20.47 18.42 9.65
N THR A 490 -20.33 19.75 9.64
CA THR A 490 -19.81 20.54 10.77
C THR A 490 -20.89 21.16 11.65
N LYS A 491 -22.16 20.76 11.45
CA LYS A 491 -23.27 21.25 12.26
C LYS A 491 -23.11 20.74 13.70
N ASP A 492 -22.81 21.65 14.60
CA ASP A 492 -22.57 21.36 16.01
C ASP A 492 -23.84 20.75 16.64
N LYS A 493 -23.78 19.46 16.98
CA LYS A 493 -24.84 18.78 17.74
C LYS A 493 -24.71 19.02 19.25
N HIS A 494 -23.58 19.55 19.72
CA HIS A 494 -23.22 19.67 21.13
C HIS A 494 -23.47 21.06 21.73
N HIS A 495 -24.06 22.01 20.97
CA HIS A 495 -24.37 23.36 21.46
C HIS A 495 -25.18 23.44 22.77
N ASN A 496 -25.83 22.35 23.19
CA ASN A 496 -26.65 22.32 24.40
C ASN A 496 -25.98 21.68 25.63
N VAL A 497 -24.77 21.13 25.51
CA VAL A 497 -24.09 20.48 26.64
C VAL A 497 -23.13 21.46 27.31
N SER A 498 -23.34 21.74 28.59
CA SER A 498 -22.46 22.61 29.36
C SER A 498 -21.11 21.93 29.58
N ARG A 499 -20.00 22.58 29.22
CA ARG A 499 -18.63 22.04 29.44
C ARG A 499 -18.35 21.74 30.92
N ASP A 500 -19.02 22.45 31.83
CA ASP A 500 -18.91 22.25 33.28
C ASP A 500 -19.55 20.92 33.76
N GLU A 501 -20.38 20.30 32.94
CA GLU A 501 -21.06 19.02 33.25
C GLU A 501 -20.31 17.80 32.71
N LEU A 502 -19.31 18.00 31.85
CA LEU A 502 -18.55 16.92 31.22
C LEU A 502 -17.41 16.43 32.11
N THR A 503 -17.18 15.13 32.13
CA THR A 503 -15.96 14.54 32.68
C THR A 503 -14.74 14.94 31.84
N THR A 504 -13.53 14.77 32.40
CA THR A 504 -12.28 15.08 31.68
C THR A 504 -12.15 14.31 30.37
N ASP A 505 -12.62 13.06 30.33
CA ASP A 505 -12.54 12.22 29.13
C ASP A 505 -13.57 12.65 28.09
N GLU A 506 -14.82 12.94 28.50
CA GLU A 506 -15.84 13.50 27.60
C GLU A 506 -15.44 14.87 27.04
N LEU A 507 -14.78 15.70 27.84
CA LEU A 507 -14.25 16.99 27.41
C LEU A 507 -13.15 16.82 26.35
N LYS A 508 -12.26 15.84 26.54
CA LYS A 508 -11.20 15.51 25.59
C LYS A 508 -11.78 14.98 24.28
N ASP A 509 -12.80 14.13 24.35
CA ASP A 509 -13.49 13.62 23.17
C ASP A 509 -14.23 14.73 22.43
N LEU A 510 -14.92 15.62 23.14
CA LEU A 510 -15.54 16.81 22.56
C LEU A 510 -14.51 17.72 21.87
N ASP A 511 -13.37 17.98 22.51
CA ASP A 511 -12.30 18.80 21.92
C ASP A 511 -11.70 18.15 20.66
N ASN A 512 -11.52 16.82 20.66
CA ASN A 512 -11.09 16.07 19.48
C ASN A 512 -12.10 16.20 18.33
N GLN A 513 -13.39 16.03 18.60
CA GLN A 513 -14.44 16.20 17.60
C GLN A 513 -14.42 17.62 17.01
N ILE A 514 -14.28 18.65 17.85
CA ILE A 514 -14.17 20.04 17.41
C ILE A 514 -12.95 20.22 16.49
N TYR A 515 -11.79 19.64 16.83
CA TYR A 515 -10.60 19.70 15.95
C TYR A 515 -10.83 19.02 14.60
N GLU A 516 -11.55 17.91 14.56
CA GLU A 516 -11.87 17.22 13.31
C GLU A 516 -12.82 18.04 12.43
N LEU A 517 -13.82 18.69 13.03
CA LEU A 517 -14.72 19.60 12.31
C LEU A 517 -14.00 20.84 11.77
N ASP A 518 -13.10 21.43 12.56
CA ASP A 518 -12.27 22.55 12.11
C ASP A 518 -11.27 22.12 11.03
N PHE A 519 -10.81 20.87 11.05
CA PHE A 519 -9.97 20.33 9.99
C PHE A 519 -10.72 20.26 8.65
N LEU A 520 -11.98 19.80 8.62
CA LEU A 520 -12.80 19.81 7.39
C LEU A 520 -12.99 21.24 6.83
N LYS A 521 -13.20 22.24 7.69
CA LYS A 521 -13.27 23.65 7.28
C LYS A 521 -11.93 24.15 6.73
N TYR A 522 -10.81 23.71 7.33
CA TYR A 522 -9.47 24.02 6.84
C TYR A 522 -9.22 23.45 5.44
N LEU A 523 -9.61 22.19 5.18
CA LEU A 523 -9.51 21.57 3.86
C LEU A 523 -10.29 22.38 2.81
N TYR A 524 -11.53 22.75 3.14
CA TYR A 524 -12.36 23.61 2.29
C TYR A 524 -11.72 24.98 2.02
N ASN A 525 -11.28 25.67 3.09
CA ASN A 525 -10.69 27.01 2.97
C ASN A 525 -9.43 27.00 2.10
N THR A 526 -8.64 25.93 2.19
CA THR A 526 -7.39 25.78 1.45
C THR A 526 -7.64 25.53 -0.04
N GLU A 527 -8.60 24.69 -0.41
CA GLU A 527 -8.92 24.41 -1.82
C GLU A 527 -9.64 25.59 -2.49
N PHE A 528 -10.60 26.22 -1.82
CA PHE A 528 -11.43 27.28 -2.42
C PHE A 528 -10.99 28.70 -2.07
N GLN A 529 -9.83 28.87 -1.44
CA GLN A 529 -9.32 30.17 -0.94
C GLN A 529 -10.38 30.94 -0.12
N ALA A 530 -11.12 30.21 0.71
CA ALA A 530 -12.26 30.71 1.44
C ALA A 530 -11.93 31.00 2.91
N SER A 531 -12.90 31.55 3.66
CA SER A 531 -12.73 31.98 5.05
C SER A 531 -13.84 31.49 5.98
N MET A 532 -14.19 30.20 5.90
CA MET A 532 -15.03 29.58 6.93
C MET A 532 -14.36 29.73 8.31
N PRO A 533 -15.09 30.23 9.33
CA PRO A 533 -14.51 30.45 10.64
C PRO A 533 -14.17 29.13 11.34
N LEU A 534 -12.93 29.03 11.83
CA LEU A 534 -12.49 27.96 12.72
C LEU A 534 -12.87 28.34 14.16
N THR A 535 -13.27 27.34 14.95
CA THR A 535 -13.70 27.56 16.34
C THR A 535 -12.54 27.76 17.30
N ASN A 536 -11.42 27.07 17.05
CA ASN A 536 -10.23 27.10 17.90
C ASN A 536 -9.05 27.79 17.22
N ASP A 537 -8.04 28.15 18.02
CA ASP A 537 -6.78 28.70 17.51
C ASP A 537 -6.11 27.67 16.60
N TYR A 538 -5.85 28.08 15.36
CA TYR A 538 -5.32 27.27 14.27
C TYR A 538 -4.12 26.42 14.68
N TYR A 539 -3.27 26.98 15.55
CA TYR A 539 -2.03 26.35 16.03
C TYR A 539 -2.23 25.19 17.02
N GLN A 540 -3.43 25.01 17.57
CA GLN A 540 -3.71 23.92 18.50
C GLN A 540 -4.29 22.67 17.82
N ASN A 541 -4.78 22.80 16.59
CA ASN A 541 -5.36 21.69 15.86
C ASN A 541 -4.28 20.78 15.27
N THR A 542 -4.13 19.58 15.82
CA THR A 542 -3.11 18.61 15.41
C THR A 542 -3.24 18.21 13.93
N TYR A 543 -4.44 18.04 13.41
CA TYR A 543 -4.65 17.61 12.01
C TYR A 543 -4.24 18.69 11.02
N ILE A 544 -4.55 19.95 11.34
CA ILE A 544 -4.09 21.11 10.58
C ILE A 544 -2.55 21.18 10.60
N ALA A 545 -1.94 21.03 11.78
CA ALA A 545 -0.48 21.04 11.90
C ALA A 545 0.19 19.93 11.09
N LEU A 546 -0.38 18.72 11.08
CA LEU A 546 0.09 17.59 10.26
C LEU A 546 -0.01 17.90 8.76
N SER A 547 -1.15 18.41 8.31
CA SER A 547 -1.36 18.78 6.90
C SER A 547 -0.38 19.86 6.44
N GLN A 548 -0.15 20.90 7.26
CA GLN A 548 0.84 21.94 6.96
C GLN A 548 2.26 21.42 6.92
N ALA A 549 2.64 20.58 7.89
CA ALA A 549 3.96 19.97 7.93
C ALA A 549 4.19 19.23 6.62
N PHE A 550 3.23 18.39 6.21
CA PHE A 550 3.29 17.64 4.96
C PHE A 550 3.38 18.53 3.72
N TYR A 551 2.52 19.55 3.61
CA TYR A 551 2.53 20.47 2.47
C TYR A 551 3.86 21.21 2.33
N THR A 552 4.50 21.56 3.46
CA THR A 552 5.83 22.16 3.50
C THR A 552 6.90 21.16 3.04
N PHE A 553 6.71 19.86 3.30
CA PHE A 553 7.64 18.82 2.91
C PHE A 553 7.57 18.48 1.43
N SER A 554 6.38 18.22 0.90
CA SER A 554 6.23 17.69 -0.47
C SER A 554 6.66 18.67 -1.56
N GLY A 555 6.61 19.99 -1.28
CA GLY A 555 6.55 21.02 -2.32
C GLY A 555 5.37 20.73 -3.28
N ARG A 556 5.07 21.65 -4.21
CA ARG A 556 4.26 21.27 -5.38
C ARG A 556 5.15 20.69 -6.50
N ASP A 557 6.45 20.98 -6.48
CA ASP A 557 7.41 20.72 -7.56
C ASP A 557 8.73 20.06 -7.12
N SER A 558 8.89 19.64 -5.85
CA SER A 558 10.16 19.08 -5.38
C SER A 558 10.25 17.56 -5.59
N GLU A 559 11.45 17.12 -5.99
CA GLU A 559 11.89 15.73 -6.07
C GLU A 559 11.42 14.90 -4.85
N PRO A 560 11.19 13.57 -5.03
CA PRO A 560 10.75 12.69 -3.95
C PRO A 560 11.63 12.88 -2.71
N LEU A 561 11.01 13.22 -1.57
CA LEU A 561 11.74 13.46 -0.33
C LEU A 561 12.50 12.19 0.08
N THR A 562 13.80 12.33 0.26
CA THR A 562 14.58 11.33 0.99
C THR A 562 14.17 11.35 2.47
N PHE A 563 14.15 10.18 3.09
CA PHE A 563 13.78 9.98 4.49
C PHE A 563 14.55 10.90 5.46
N ASN A 564 15.85 11.12 5.22
CA ASN A 564 16.69 11.99 6.05
C ASN A 564 16.27 13.46 6.00
N ASN A 565 15.85 13.96 4.84
CA ASN A 565 15.38 15.35 4.70
C ASN A 565 14.05 15.55 5.44
N TYR A 566 13.15 14.56 5.36
CA TYR A 566 11.91 14.57 6.12
C TYR A 566 12.16 14.60 7.63
N MET A 567 12.96 13.66 8.16
CA MET A 567 13.23 13.57 9.60
C MET A 567 13.92 14.82 10.17
N ASN A 568 14.84 15.43 9.43
CA ASN A 568 15.52 16.64 9.86
C ASN A 568 14.58 17.86 9.90
N ASN A 569 13.70 18.01 8.90
CA ASN A 569 12.76 19.11 8.85
C ASN A 569 11.60 18.93 9.85
N LEU A 570 11.14 17.70 10.07
CA LEU A 570 10.18 17.35 11.11
C LEU A 570 10.70 17.67 12.51
N LYS A 571 11.97 17.34 12.83
CA LYS A 571 12.61 17.76 14.09
C LYS A 571 12.60 19.29 14.23
N GLY A 572 12.79 20.02 13.13
CA GLY A 572 12.69 21.48 13.09
C GLY A 572 11.30 22.02 13.42
N LEU A 573 10.24 21.39 12.90
CA LEU A 573 8.83 21.74 13.20
C LEU A 573 8.41 21.29 14.60
N ALA A 574 8.80 20.08 15.02
CA ALA A 574 8.61 19.54 16.36
C ALA A 574 9.05 20.55 17.42
N THR A 575 10.29 21.03 17.29
CA THR A 575 10.91 21.97 18.23
C THR A 575 10.20 23.34 18.26
N LYS A 576 9.52 23.74 17.18
CA LYS A 576 8.89 25.06 17.04
C LYS A 576 7.38 25.08 17.30
N GLN A 577 6.65 24.05 16.93
CA GLN A 577 5.17 24.02 16.93
C GLN A 577 4.59 23.05 17.96
N PHE A 578 5.22 21.90 18.21
CA PHE A 578 4.64 20.88 19.07
C PHE A 578 5.10 21.09 20.53
N LYS A 579 4.28 21.77 21.34
CA LYS A 579 4.56 21.99 22.77
C LYS A 579 4.40 20.74 23.64
N SER A 580 3.73 19.69 23.16
CA SER A 580 3.51 18.47 23.93
C SER A 580 4.68 17.50 23.78
N LYS A 581 5.31 17.14 24.90
CA LYS A 581 6.47 16.24 24.94
C LYS A 581 6.13 14.80 24.51
N SER A 582 4.90 14.33 24.76
CA SER A 582 4.48 12.95 24.45
C SER A 582 4.44 12.66 22.95
N LEU A 583 3.88 13.55 22.14
CA LEU A 583 3.81 13.37 20.68
C LEU A 583 5.22 13.41 20.04
N GLN A 584 6.13 14.19 20.62
CA GLN A 584 7.53 14.21 20.18
C GLN A 584 8.27 12.92 20.56
N GLU A 585 8.06 12.40 21.78
CA GLU A 585 8.67 11.16 22.24
C GLU A 585 8.16 9.96 21.40
N GLU A 586 6.87 9.91 21.07
CA GLU A 586 6.22 8.87 20.26
C GLU A 586 6.64 8.89 18.77
N LEU A 587 6.79 10.07 18.15
CA LEU A 587 7.16 10.20 16.72
C LEU A 587 8.67 10.14 16.45
N PHE A 588 9.54 10.58 17.38
CA PHE A 588 10.95 10.90 17.04
C PHE A 588 12.02 10.08 17.74
N ILE A 589 11.75 9.46 18.90
CA ILE A 589 12.76 8.70 19.66
C ILE A 589 12.70 7.21 19.34
N ASP A 590 11.51 6.65 19.19
CA ASP A 590 11.35 5.21 18.94
C ASP A 590 11.42 4.82 17.46
N TYR A 591 11.34 5.74 16.51
CA TYR A 591 11.29 5.38 15.08
C TYR A 591 12.54 4.62 14.57
N PRO A 592 13.80 5.04 14.82
CA PRO A 592 14.97 4.28 14.34
C PRO A 592 15.06 2.89 14.96
N ARG A 593 14.70 2.78 16.24
CA ARG A 593 14.61 1.50 16.95
C ARG A 593 13.50 0.62 16.38
N TRP A 594 12.33 1.20 16.12
CA TRP A 594 11.20 0.56 15.47
C TRP A 594 11.61 0.05 14.08
N ALA A 595 12.19 0.90 13.23
CA ALA A 595 12.65 0.53 11.89
C ALA A 595 13.65 -0.63 11.95
N ALA A 596 14.53 -0.62 12.96
CA ALA A 596 15.50 -1.69 13.13
C ALA A 596 14.93 -3.02 13.62
N GLU A 597 13.99 -2.95 14.55
CA GLU A 597 13.23 -4.11 14.99
C GLU A 597 12.38 -4.68 13.84
N HIS A 598 11.87 -3.86 12.91
CA HIS A 598 11.05 -4.30 11.78
C HIS A 598 11.85 -4.88 10.61
N PHE A 599 13.00 -4.31 10.28
CA PHE A 599 13.90 -4.94 9.31
C PHE A 599 14.39 -6.30 9.81
N LYS A 600 14.65 -6.45 11.13
CA LYS A 600 14.92 -7.76 11.74
C LYS A 600 13.79 -8.75 11.46
N VAL A 601 12.55 -8.35 11.76
CA VAL A 601 11.36 -9.20 11.56
C VAL A 601 11.20 -9.56 10.09
N SER A 602 11.36 -8.60 9.17
CA SER A 602 11.30 -8.84 7.72
C SER A 602 12.28 -9.91 7.26
N TYR A 603 13.51 -9.78 7.75
CA TYR A 603 14.60 -10.67 7.43
C TYR A 603 14.37 -12.09 7.95
N ASP A 604 13.93 -12.22 9.21
CA ASP A 604 13.64 -13.50 9.84
C ASP A 604 12.45 -14.21 9.14
N ASN A 605 11.44 -13.46 8.71
CA ASN A 605 10.30 -13.99 7.95
C ASN A 605 10.67 -14.46 6.55
N LEU A 606 11.54 -13.71 5.85
CA LEU A 606 12.06 -14.12 4.56
C LEU A 606 12.81 -15.46 4.69
N ILE A 607 13.57 -15.66 5.76
CA ILE A 607 14.19 -16.97 6.07
C ILE A 607 13.10 -18.03 6.25
N ALA A 608 12.10 -17.80 7.09
CA ALA A 608 11.04 -18.79 7.35
C ALA A 608 10.24 -19.17 6.10
N MET A 609 9.91 -18.21 5.23
CA MET A 609 9.26 -18.45 3.94
C MET A 609 10.14 -19.31 3.03
N GLN A 610 11.45 -19.06 3.00
CA GLN A 610 12.39 -19.86 2.21
C GLN A 610 12.58 -21.27 2.80
N GLU A 611 12.56 -21.42 4.13
CA GLU A 611 12.58 -22.72 4.79
C GLU A 611 11.33 -23.55 4.44
N GLN A 612 10.13 -22.96 4.55
CA GLN A 612 8.88 -23.62 4.13
C GLN A 612 8.85 -23.97 2.64
N ALA A 613 9.37 -23.08 1.79
CA ALA A 613 9.50 -23.35 0.35
C ALA A 613 10.49 -24.49 0.06
N SER A 614 11.51 -24.67 0.91
CA SER A 614 12.49 -25.74 0.82
C SER A 614 11.98 -27.10 1.35
N ASP A 615 11.05 -27.09 2.31
CA ASP A 615 10.43 -28.29 2.91
C ASP A 615 9.33 -28.92 2.05
N CYS A 616 8.93 -28.29 0.95
CA CYS A 616 7.95 -28.87 0.03
C CYS A 616 8.55 -30.09 -0.70
N TYR A 617 7.87 -31.25 -0.56
CA TYR A 617 8.29 -32.58 -1.02
C TYR A 617 8.61 -32.69 -2.53
N ASN A 618 8.24 -31.69 -3.34
CA ASN A 618 8.57 -31.59 -4.78
C ASN A 618 9.40 -30.33 -5.14
N CYS A 619 9.70 -29.44 -4.20
CA CYS A 619 10.55 -28.26 -4.39
C CYS A 619 12.01 -28.49 -3.98
N GLU A 620 12.29 -29.59 -3.26
CA GLU A 620 13.60 -29.94 -2.69
C GLU A 620 14.75 -30.00 -3.73
N PHE A 621 14.41 -30.05 -5.02
CA PHE A 621 15.33 -30.09 -6.16
C PHE A 621 15.62 -28.73 -6.84
N ARG A 622 15.04 -27.62 -6.37
CA ARG A 622 15.41 -26.29 -6.89
C ARG A 622 16.59 -25.72 -6.11
N ILE A 623 17.78 -25.81 -6.70
CA ILE A 623 19.07 -25.32 -6.19
C ILE A 623 18.97 -23.87 -5.72
N GLU A 624 18.16 -23.07 -6.40
CA GLU A 624 17.97 -21.64 -6.17
C GLU A 624 17.47 -21.31 -4.74
N ASN A 625 16.58 -22.14 -4.17
CA ASN A 625 16.03 -21.90 -2.83
C ASN A 625 17.07 -22.18 -1.73
N LYS A 626 17.92 -23.21 -1.89
CA LYS A 626 19.00 -23.53 -0.95
C LYS A 626 20.12 -22.49 -1.00
N THR A 627 20.44 -21.98 -2.18
CA THR A 627 21.39 -20.88 -2.35
C THR A 627 20.89 -19.60 -1.70
N LEU A 628 19.61 -19.24 -1.88
CA LEU A 628 19.02 -18.05 -1.27
C LEU A 628 18.98 -18.15 0.26
N LEU A 629 18.60 -19.30 0.82
CA LEU A 629 18.65 -19.55 2.26
C LEU A 629 20.07 -19.39 2.83
N THR A 630 21.08 -19.85 2.08
CA THR A 630 22.49 -19.75 2.48
C THR A 630 22.95 -18.29 2.49
N ILE A 631 22.58 -17.51 1.47
CA ILE A 631 22.86 -16.05 1.42
C ILE A 631 22.22 -15.36 2.63
N LEU A 632 20.96 -15.66 2.95
CA LEU A 632 20.25 -15.10 4.10
C LEU A 632 20.80 -15.57 5.45
N ARG A 633 21.52 -16.67 5.56
CA ARG A 633 22.23 -17.02 6.82
C ARG A 633 23.56 -16.29 6.92
N ILE A 634 24.24 -16.06 5.80
CA ILE A 634 25.52 -15.34 5.75
C ILE A 634 25.34 -13.85 6.09
N SER A 635 24.23 -13.21 5.71
CA SER A 635 23.98 -11.80 6.03
C SER A 635 23.48 -11.52 7.46
N GLU A 636 23.27 -12.56 8.28
CA GLU A 636 22.69 -12.43 9.63
C GLU A 636 23.54 -11.58 10.59
N PRO A 637 24.89 -11.64 10.58
CA PRO A 637 25.72 -10.77 11.39
C PRO A 637 25.60 -9.28 11.04
N ILE A 638 25.29 -8.96 9.77
CA ILE A 638 25.12 -7.57 9.30
C ILE A 638 23.82 -6.99 9.85
N LYS A 639 22.75 -7.79 9.80
CA LYS A 639 21.46 -7.48 10.44
C LYS A 639 21.65 -7.17 11.91
N ASP A 640 22.32 -8.06 12.65
CA ASP A 640 22.51 -7.91 14.10
C ASP A 640 23.36 -6.67 14.45
N SER A 641 24.39 -6.39 13.65
CA SER A 641 25.24 -5.22 13.85
C SER A 641 24.49 -3.89 13.62
N TRP A 642 23.63 -3.82 12.60
CA TRP A 642 22.79 -2.65 12.34
C TRP A 642 21.69 -2.47 13.40
N ILE A 643 21.14 -3.56 13.94
CA ILE A 643 20.20 -3.49 15.07
C ILE A 643 20.89 -2.93 16.31
N ASP A 644 22.09 -3.37 16.64
CA ASP A 644 22.82 -2.85 17.79
C ASP A 644 23.22 -1.38 17.60
N TYR A 645 23.57 -0.98 16.37
CA TYR A 645 23.77 0.42 16.00
C TYR A 645 22.50 1.25 16.25
N SER A 646 21.33 0.80 15.79
CA SER A 646 20.07 1.54 15.97
C SER A 646 19.71 1.80 17.45
N LYS A 647 20.09 0.88 18.33
CA LYS A 647 19.81 0.96 19.77
C LYS A 647 20.80 1.84 20.53
N THR A 648 22.05 1.88 20.08
CA THR A 648 23.16 2.50 20.83
C THR A 648 23.72 3.76 20.17
N GLY A 649 23.42 3.99 18.88
CA GLY A 649 24.03 5.02 18.05
C GLY A 649 25.49 4.74 17.67
N THR A 650 26.02 3.56 18.01
CA THR A 650 27.43 3.19 17.80
C THR A 650 27.54 1.78 17.21
N TRP A 651 28.32 1.61 16.15
CA TRP A 651 28.59 0.28 15.63
C TRP A 651 29.45 -0.45 16.66
N PRO A 652 29.08 -1.65 17.14
CA PRO A 652 29.86 -2.35 18.14
C PRO A 652 31.15 -2.88 17.50
N LEU A 653 32.14 -2.02 17.33
CA LEU A 653 33.52 -2.44 17.27
C LEU A 653 33.93 -2.73 18.71
N ASN A 654 34.29 -3.99 18.97
CA ASN A 654 34.75 -4.44 20.28
C ASN A 654 35.94 -3.55 20.73
N ASN A 655 35.68 -2.60 21.63
CA ASN A 655 36.57 -1.50 22.06
C ASN A 655 37.80 -1.95 22.87
N GLY A 656 38.34 -3.14 22.60
CA GLY A 656 39.35 -3.78 23.43
C GLY A 656 40.75 -3.89 22.86
N LEU A 657 41.00 -3.59 21.56
CA LEU A 657 42.20 -4.18 20.94
C LEU A 657 43.19 -3.30 20.18
N TRP A 658 42.91 -2.12 19.60
CA TRP A 658 43.97 -1.40 18.88
C TRP A 658 43.80 0.13 18.85
N ASP A 659 44.53 0.84 19.72
CA ASP A 659 44.68 2.32 19.72
C ASP A 659 46.01 2.77 19.06
N CYS A 660 46.75 1.85 18.41
CA CYS A 660 48.12 2.12 17.93
C CYS A 660 48.24 2.19 16.40
N CYS A 661 47.18 1.92 15.63
CA CYS A 661 47.27 1.85 14.17
C CYS A 661 46.02 2.45 13.53
N SER A 662 46.17 3.55 12.77
CA SER A 662 45.16 3.96 11.80
C SER A 662 45.11 2.87 10.73
N GLY A 663 44.14 1.97 10.86
CA GLY A 663 43.94 0.87 9.93
C GLY A 663 42.50 0.84 9.46
N THR A 664 42.28 0.36 8.24
CA THR A 664 40.93 0.10 7.72
C THR A 664 40.68 -1.39 7.77
N LEU A 665 39.55 -1.80 8.36
CA LEU A 665 39.06 -3.16 8.30
C LEU A 665 37.94 -3.22 7.26
N ARG A 666 38.05 -4.15 6.32
CA ARG A 666 37.12 -4.31 5.22
C ARG A 666 36.58 -5.72 5.19
N PHE A 667 35.30 -5.84 4.88
CA PHE A 667 34.63 -7.12 4.69
C PHE A 667 34.25 -7.25 3.23
N GLY A 668 34.66 -8.35 2.61
CA GLY A 668 34.42 -8.60 1.20
C GLY A 668 33.68 -9.90 0.96
N PHE A 669 32.80 -9.90 -0.04
CA PHE A 669 32.27 -11.12 -0.62
C PHE A 669 32.73 -11.24 -2.08
N GLY A 670 33.00 -12.46 -2.51
CA GLY A 670 33.39 -12.77 -3.88
C GLY A 670 32.75 -14.06 -4.35
N ALA A 671 32.53 -14.17 -5.66
CA ALA A 671 32.05 -15.38 -6.30
C ALA A 671 32.98 -15.76 -7.45
N LEU A 672 33.26 -17.06 -7.57
CA LEU A 672 33.83 -17.69 -8.77
C LEU A 672 32.76 -18.60 -9.38
N GLU A 673 32.99 -19.07 -10.61
CA GLU A 673 32.08 -19.95 -11.36
C GLU A 673 31.57 -21.16 -10.55
N LYS A 674 32.33 -21.59 -9.52
CA LYS A 674 31.95 -22.68 -8.61
C LYS A 674 32.37 -22.46 -7.14
N SER A 675 32.51 -21.21 -6.67
CA SER A 675 32.90 -20.98 -5.27
C SER A 675 32.40 -19.66 -4.70
N LEU A 676 32.10 -19.63 -3.40
CA LEU A 676 31.82 -18.42 -2.65
C LEU A 676 33.00 -18.09 -1.72
N LEU A 677 33.33 -16.80 -1.62
CA LEU A 677 34.45 -16.29 -0.83
C LEU A 677 33.93 -15.23 0.14
N LEU A 678 34.27 -15.36 1.42
CA LEU A 678 34.09 -14.31 2.41
C LEU A 678 35.46 -13.91 2.96
N SER A 679 35.86 -12.66 2.77
CA SER A 679 37.16 -12.14 3.20
C SER A 679 37.00 -11.02 4.23
N ALA A 680 37.88 -11.01 5.23
CA ALA A 680 38.11 -9.87 6.11
C ALA A 680 39.55 -9.39 5.88
N VAL A 681 39.71 -8.15 5.43
CA VAL A 681 41.01 -7.57 5.07
C VAL A 681 41.27 -6.37 5.98
N GLY A 682 42.31 -6.46 6.81
CA GLY A 682 42.84 -5.34 7.56
C GLY A 682 44.02 -4.70 6.83
N ARG A 683 44.02 -3.38 6.69
CA ARG A 683 45.17 -2.62 6.19
C ARG A 683 45.69 -1.67 7.24
N ILE A 684 47.01 -1.61 7.38
CA ILE A 684 47.71 -0.72 8.31
C ILE A 684 48.65 0.18 7.51
N ASP A 685 48.62 1.49 7.80
CA ASP A 685 49.50 2.46 7.15
C ASP A 685 50.98 2.18 7.46
N SER A 686 51.83 2.22 6.42
CA SER A 686 53.28 2.17 6.58
C SER A 686 53.84 3.56 6.87
N PRO A 687 54.99 3.68 7.56
CA PRO A 687 55.71 4.96 7.67
C PRO A 687 56.19 5.52 6.31
N PHE A 688 56.11 4.74 5.23
CA PHE A 688 56.39 5.20 3.87
C PHE A 688 55.12 5.67 3.20
N GLU A 689 55.13 6.90 2.67
CA GLU A 689 54.02 7.45 1.90
C GLU A 689 53.62 6.48 0.77
N LYS A 690 52.31 6.21 0.66
CA LYS A 690 51.69 5.33 -0.36
C LYS A 690 51.93 3.83 -0.22
N ILE A 691 52.46 3.36 0.91
CA ILE A 691 52.57 1.91 1.18
C ILE A 691 51.66 1.55 2.36
N THR A 692 50.90 0.48 2.24
CA THR A 692 50.15 -0.12 3.36
C THR A 692 50.51 -1.60 3.49
N PHE A 693 50.44 -2.12 4.71
CA PHE A 693 50.56 -3.55 4.97
C PHE A 693 49.17 -4.15 5.12
N ASP A 694 48.91 -5.25 4.43
CA ASP A 694 47.61 -5.89 4.39
C ASP A 694 47.68 -7.27 5.03
N GLY A 695 46.71 -7.59 5.88
CA GLY A 695 46.45 -8.93 6.39
C GLY A 695 45.03 -9.34 6.04
N ALA A 696 44.84 -10.53 5.48
CA ALA A 696 43.51 -11.02 5.11
C ALA A 696 43.25 -12.42 5.71
N LEU A 697 42.03 -12.61 6.19
CA LEU A 697 41.46 -13.91 6.52
C LEU A 697 40.33 -14.18 5.53
N THR A 698 40.41 -15.28 4.79
CA THR A 698 39.41 -15.64 3.78
C THR A 698 38.85 -17.02 4.08
N PHE A 699 37.53 -17.13 4.12
CA PHE A 699 36.81 -18.40 4.11
C PHE A 699 36.40 -18.70 2.67
N ASN A 700 36.77 -19.88 2.18
CA ASN A 700 36.53 -20.32 0.82
C ASN A 700 35.57 -21.52 0.86
N TYR A 701 34.45 -21.40 0.16
CA TYR A 701 33.48 -22.47 -0.07
C TYR A 701 33.55 -22.92 -1.52
N LEU A 702 34.01 -24.15 -1.79
CA LEU A 702 34.30 -24.66 -3.13
C LEU A 702 33.38 -25.84 -3.46
N GLU A 703 32.66 -25.75 -4.57
CA GLU A 703 31.78 -26.80 -5.07
C GLU A 703 32.41 -27.43 -6.33
N ALA A 704 33.14 -28.54 -6.15
CA ALA A 704 33.77 -29.26 -7.26
C ALA A 704 33.08 -30.61 -7.45
N ASP A 705 32.50 -30.83 -8.64
CA ASP A 705 31.93 -32.08 -9.17
C ASP A 705 31.75 -33.22 -8.13
N PHE A 706 30.74 -33.05 -7.27
CA PHE A 706 30.21 -33.99 -6.26
C PHE A 706 30.85 -34.05 -4.86
N GLU A 707 31.84 -33.22 -4.52
CA GLU A 707 32.33 -33.08 -3.13
C GLU A 707 32.47 -31.61 -2.70
N HIS A 708 31.92 -31.28 -1.53
CA HIS A 708 32.00 -29.95 -0.92
C HIS A 708 33.31 -29.82 -0.14
N ASP A 709 34.07 -28.73 -0.34
CA ASP A 709 35.23 -28.45 0.51
C ASP A 709 35.26 -26.99 1.01
N ASP A 710 35.51 -26.86 2.31
CA ASP A 710 35.55 -25.60 3.03
C ASP A 710 36.94 -25.43 3.63
N TYR A 711 37.61 -24.32 3.33
CA TYR A 711 38.93 -24.05 3.89
C TYR A 711 39.16 -22.57 4.17
N PHE A 712 40.03 -22.32 5.15
CA PHE A 712 40.49 -20.99 5.51
C PHE A 712 41.80 -20.69 4.80
N SER A 713 41.99 -19.44 4.41
CA SER A 713 43.29 -18.92 4.02
C SER A 713 43.66 -17.66 4.79
N VAL A 714 44.94 -17.55 5.11
CA VAL A 714 45.56 -16.37 5.71
C VAL A 714 46.49 -15.78 4.68
N ALA A 715 46.33 -14.50 4.38
CA ALA A 715 47.22 -13.80 3.47
C ALA A 715 47.87 -12.60 4.15
N VAL A 716 49.14 -12.35 3.80
CA VAL A 716 49.91 -11.19 4.22
C VAL A 716 50.56 -10.56 3.01
N GLY A 717 50.46 -9.25 2.87
CA GLY A 717 50.98 -8.55 1.70
C GLY A 717 51.25 -7.07 1.94
N GLY A 718 51.73 -6.42 0.90
CA GLY A 718 51.90 -4.97 0.84
C GLY A 718 51.12 -4.40 -0.34
N SER A 719 50.50 -3.25 -0.11
CA SER A 719 49.77 -2.46 -1.09
C SER A 719 50.52 -1.18 -1.41
N TYR A 720 50.59 -0.84 -2.69
CA TYR A 720 51.10 0.43 -3.19
C TYR A 720 49.95 1.27 -3.76
N HIS A 721 49.80 2.49 -3.24
CA HIS A 721 48.79 3.45 -3.67
C HIS A 721 49.33 4.26 -4.85
N THR A 722 48.81 4.00 -6.05
CA THR A 722 49.33 4.61 -7.28
C THR A 722 48.91 6.08 -7.42
N GLY A 723 47.84 6.49 -6.75
CA GLY A 723 47.17 7.78 -6.94
C GLY A 723 46.37 7.87 -8.25
N SER A 724 46.25 6.78 -9.00
CA SER A 724 45.42 6.69 -10.20
C SER A 724 43.95 6.48 -9.82
N LEU A 725 43.04 7.13 -10.54
CA LEU A 725 41.59 6.94 -10.37
C LEU A 725 41.13 5.52 -10.75
N PHE A 726 41.79 4.91 -11.74
CA PHE A 726 41.37 3.62 -12.31
C PHE A 726 42.00 2.42 -11.62
N VAL A 727 43.19 2.59 -11.03
CA VAL A 727 43.97 1.53 -10.38
C VAL A 727 44.54 2.11 -9.08
N PRO A 728 43.69 2.54 -8.13
CA PRO A 728 44.12 3.24 -6.91
C PRO A 728 45.17 2.47 -6.12
N VAL A 729 45.03 1.15 -6.04
CA VAL A 729 45.94 0.27 -5.29
C VAL A 729 46.34 -0.93 -6.12
N VAL A 730 47.62 -1.30 -6.00
CA VAL A 730 48.17 -2.58 -6.42
C VAL A 730 48.79 -3.25 -5.21
N SER A 731 48.36 -4.46 -4.89
CA SER A 731 48.87 -5.25 -3.77
C SER A 731 49.55 -6.50 -4.28
N THR A 732 50.56 -6.95 -3.55
CA THR A 732 51.18 -8.26 -3.73
C THR A 732 51.42 -8.89 -2.38
N GLY A 733 51.28 -10.20 -2.29
CA GLY A 733 51.49 -10.88 -1.03
C GLY A 733 51.53 -12.39 -1.15
N TYR A 734 51.64 -13.01 0.02
CA TYR A 734 51.68 -14.43 0.21
C TYR A 734 50.38 -14.89 0.86
N GLU A 735 49.84 -15.99 0.37
CA GLU A 735 48.64 -16.63 0.91
C GLU A 735 48.95 -18.07 1.31
N TYR A 736 48.60 -18.41 2.54
CA TYR A 736 48.65 -19.76 3.08
C TYR A 736 47.22 -20.28 3.27
N SER A 737 46.87 -21.33 2.55
CA SER A 737 45.57 -22.01 2.70
C SER A 737 45.73 -23.24 3.57
N PHE A 738 44.90 -23.34 4.60
CA PHE A 738 44.84 -24.54 5.45
C PHE A 738 44.18 -25.71 4.71
N PRO A 739 44.48 -26.96 5.10
CA PRO A 739 43.79 -28.13 4.56
C PRO A 739 42.27 -28.05 4.71
N GLY A 740 41.56 -28.48 3.67
CA GLY A 740 40.12 -28.69 3.66
C GLY A 740 39.73 -30.05 4.25
N ARG A 741 38.42 -30.32 4.35
CA ARG A 741 37.88 -31.52 5.01
C ARG A 741 37.81 -32.75 4.10
N SER A 742 37.64 -32.57 2.80
CA SER A 742 37.20 -33.62 1.88
C SER A 742 38.16 -33.78 0.70
N VAL A 743 38.48 -32.68 0.01
CA VAL A 743 39.21 -32.70 -1.26
C VAL A 743 40.69 -32.35 -1.08
N TYR A 744 41.05 -31.48 -0.13
CA TYR A 744 42.43 -31.00 0.07
C TYR A 744 43.00 -31.35 1.44
N LYS A 745 43.92 -32.33 1.50
CA LYS A 745 44.55 -32.74 2.77
C LYS A 745 45.83 -31.98 3.11
N ASP A 746 46.44 -31.35 2.11
CA ASP A 746 47.71 -30.64 2.28
C ASP A 746 47.50 -29.12 2.29
N PRO A 747 48.30 -28.39 3.08
CA PRO A 747 48.29 -26.94 3.04
C PRO A 747 48.86 -26.44 1.72
N LEU A 748 48.41 -25.26 1.26
CA LEU A 748 48.87 -24.68 0.01
C LEU A 748 49.45 -23.30 0.18
N ASN A 749 50.47 -23.03 -0.64
CA ASN A 749 51.21 -21.80 -0.68
C ASN A 749 50.95 -21.10 -2.02
N ALA A 750 50.57 -19.82 -1.96
CA ALA A 750 50.32 -19.02 -3.15
C ALA A 750 50.91 -17.62 -3.04
N LEU A 751 51.26 -17.06 -4.18
CA LEU A 751 51.48 -15.62 -4.35
C LEU A 751 50.22 -15.01 -4.94
N TYR A 752 49.81 -13.85 -4.46
CA TYR A 752 48.73 -13.11 -5.08
C TYR A 752 49.19 -11.74 -5.54
N VAL A 753 48.56 -11.28 -6.62
CA VAL A 753 48.59 -9.89 -7.07
C VAL A 753 47.15 -9.41 -7.10
N SER A 754 46.84 -8.34 -6.39
CA SER A 754 45.53 -7.73 -6.41
C SER A 754 45.57 -6.27 -6.84
N THR A 755 44.45 -5.79 -7.37
CA THR A 755 44.27 -4.38 -7.64
C THR A 755 42.85 -3.94 -7.30
N GLY A 756 42.75 -2.77 -6.65
CA GLY A 756 41.47 -2.11 -6.43
C GLY A 756 41.04 -1.36 -7.68
N LEU A 757 39.76 -1.47 -8.04
CA LEU A 757 39.08 -0.72 -9.08
C LEU A 757 38.01 0.16 -8.44
N ILE A 758 37.66 1.28 -9.08
CA ILE A 758 36.56 2.17 -8.66
C ILE A 758 36.70 2.58 -7.18
N ASN A 759 37.79 3.27 -6.85
CA ASN A 759 38.09 3.67 -5.46
C ASN A 759 38.08 2.48 -4.46
N GLU A 760 38.50 1.31 -4.97
CA GLU A 760 38.62 0.04 -4.24
C GLU A 760 37.31 -0.67 -3.86
N LEU A 761 36.18 -0.22 -4.40
CA LEU A 761 34.89 -0.90 -4.25
C LEU A 761 34.93 -2.34 -4.77
N ILE A 762 35.71 -2.57 -5.83
CA ILE A 762 35.95 -3.90 -6.42
C ILE A 762 37.44 -4.19 -6.36
N THR A 763 37.83 -5.30 -5.75
CA THR A 763 39.21 -5.79 -5.76
C THR A 763 39.31 -7.00 -6.69
N MET A 764 40.11 -6.88 -7.74
CA MET A 764 40.49 -8.02 -8.59
C MET A 764 41.77 -8.63 -8.03
N ARG A 765 41.77 -9.94 -7.73
CA ARG A 765 42.89 -10.66 -7.12
C ARG A 765 43.22 -11.90 -7.95
N ALA A 766 44.42 -11.92 -8.51
CA ALA A 766 45.00 -13.09 -9.17
C ALA A 766 45.87 -13.85 -8.17
N VAL A 767 45.57 -15.12 -7.92
CA VAL A 767 46.30 -16.01 -7.00
C VAL A 767 47.01 -17.07 -7.83
N VAL A 768 48.34 -17.12 -7.72
CA VAL A 768 49.23 -18.06 -8.42
C VAL A 768 49.86 -18.98 -7.39
N ARG A 769 49.73 -20.28 -7.56
CA ARG A 769 50.23 -21.24 -6.58
C ARG A 769 51.69 -21.59 -6.80
N LEU A 770 52.39 -21.83 -5.69
CA LEU A 770 53.81 -22.13 -5.67
C LEU A 770 54.11 -23.62 -5.63
N ASP A 771 53.15 -24.43 -5.17
CA ASP A 771 53.37 -25.86 -5.03
C ASP A 771 53.23 -26.56 -6.41
N GLU A 772 54.25 -27.32 -6.79
CA GLU A 772 54.16 -28.26 -7.93
C GLU A 772 53.30 -29.45 -7.47
N ILE A 773 51.99 -29.40 -7.73
CA ILE A 773 51.14 -30.58 -7.53
C ILE A 773 51.59 -31.61 -8.57
N GLU A 774 52.33 -32.63 -8.14
CA GLU A 774 52.65 -33.78 -8.97
C GLU A 774 51.33 -34.41 -9.44
N ASP A 775 51.19 -34.55 -10.76
CA ASP A 775 50.01 -35.00 -11.49
C ASP A 775 49.80 -36.52 -11.24
N PHE A 776 49.46 -36.89 -10.00
CA PHE A 776 49.10 -38.26 -9.64
C PHE A 776 47.62 -38.48 -9.92
N GLY A 777 47.33 -38.92 -11.14
CA GLY A 777 46.18 -39.77 -11.49
C GLY A 777 44.79 -39.31 -11.00
N GLU A 778 44.08 -38.63 -11.90
CA GLU A 778 42.61 -38.58 -12.03
C GLU A 778 41.77 -37.60 -11.20
N ILE A 779 42.34 -36.72 -10.37
CA ILE A 779 41.56 -35.60 -9.80
C ILE A 779 42.30 -34.27 -9.98
N GLN A 780 42.15 -33.66 -11.18
CA GLN A 780 42.57 -32.28 -11.43
C GLN A 780 41.48 -31.31 -10.93
N THR A 781 41.50 -30.92 -9.66
CA THR A 781 40.44 -30.04 -9.11
C THR A 781 40.85 -28.60 -8.86
N ARG A 782 42.07 -28.17 -9.22
CA ARG A 782 42.41 -26.75 -9.06
C ARG A 782 43.27 -26.17 -10.18
N ASP A 783 42.80 -25.06 -10.75
CA ASP A 783 43.56 -24.22 -11.65
C ASP A 783 44.83 -23.66 -10.98
N LYS A 784 45.95 -23.64 -11.71
CA LYS A 784 47.23 -23.04 -11.25
C LYS A 784 47.13 -21.55 -10.97
N VAL A 785 46.14 -20.89 -11.59
CA VAL A 785 45.86 -19.46 -11.47
C VAL A 785 44.38 -19.29 -11.19
N GLN A 786 44.05 -18.58 -10.11
CA GLN A 786 42.67 -18.22 -9.77
C GLN A 786 42.50 -16.71 -9.88
N ILE A 787 41.41 -16.25 -10.50
CA ILE A 787 41.07 -14.82 -10.60
C ILE A 787 39.81 -14.58 -9.79
N GLN A 788 39.93 -13.84 -8.69
CA GLN A 788 38.85 -13.51 -7.77
C GLN A 788 38.43 -12.04 -7.93
N ALA A 789 37.13 -11.78 -7.91
CA ALA A 789 36.57 -10.44 -7.74
C ALA A 789 35.92 -10.34 -6.36
N GLN A 790 36.31 -9.35 -5.56
CA GLN A 790 35.79 -9.11 -4.21
C GLN A 790 35.15 -7.72 -4.13
N PHE A 791 33.98 -7.61 -3.51
CA PHE A 791 33.28 -6.34 -3.30
C PHE A 791 33.42 -5.88 -1.86
N ASP A 792 33.77 -4.61 -1.62
CA ASP A 792 33.81 -4.03 -0.26
C ASP A 792 32.38 -3.77 0.25
N LEU A 793 31.93 -4.61 1.17
CA LEU A 793 30.56 -4.58 1.69
C LEU A 793 30.29 -3.33 2.53
N MET A 794 31.28 -2.83 3.28
CA MET A 794 31.07 -1.63 4.11
C MET A 794 30.94 -0.40 3.24
N GLN A 795 31.76 -0.29 2.20
CA GLN A 795 31.65 0.81 1.23
C GLN A 795 30.37 0.71 0.40
N LEU A 796 29.91 -0.52 0.11
CA LEU A 796 28.62 -0.76 -0.54
C LEU A 796 27.46 -0.33 0.37
N ILE A 797 27.52 -0.65 1.66
CA ILE A 797 26.56 -0.21 2.69
C ILE A 797 26.58 1.32 2.82
N GLU A 798 27.73 1.96 2.94
CA GLU A 798 27.87 3.43 2.97
C GLU A 798 27.39 4.11 1.67
N MET A 799 27.40 3.41 0.54
CA MET A 799 26.80 3.92 -0.70
C MET A 799 25.28 3.73 -0.76
N ILE A 800 24.73 2.78 -0.01
CA ILE A 800 23.31 2.45 0.03
C ILE A 800 22.56 3.35 1.03
N PHE A 801 23.21 3.74 2.13
CA PHE A 801 22.65 4.57 3.21
C PHE A 801 23.17 6.00 3.18
#